data_AF-A0A1V5BAT6-F1
#
_entry.id   AF-A0A1V5BAT6-F1
#
_cell.length_a   1.000
_cell.length_b   1.000
_cell.length_c   1.000
_cell.angle_alpha   90.00
_cell.angle_beta   90.00
_cell.angle_gamma   90.00
#
_symmetry.space_group_name_H-M   'P 1'
#
loop_
_entity.id
_entity.type
_entity.pdbx_description
1 polymer ?
#
loop_
_entity_poly.entity_id
_entity_poly.type
_entity_poly.pdbx_seq_one_letter_code
_entity_poly.pdbx_strand_id
1 'polypeptide(L)'
;MTKVTAITLTALVLLLASAMAVSAVDKVEIRGPVATVEDGAEYKWGPQDFAGFYYDIDDNIGQERITLTITGGNVLDEPNGIKYETTAQKDTFDFDEWGEFWTIGFLAEEYFAAYVEGGKEDAYLYYDSTDRNLMVDEQLSKVLIDDDEERTFTTGTPLKLMEDYELAIQAIDLDGNKVYVQLMKDGAVVDSAVVEPSKDGADVQDKTYTYKKWLGDTEKIVVVAVHFKNAFRGTDQDLATVDGIWQISDVVTDVEEDTEYGKMTVQTVNAAEPMTITMDNEDNKITLSKNKKQELMESVKIVTADQDATAEDPLRFYLMKEITEPGTYEIRGVVKEVKEGEPIEWDVSSFAGFYYDIDDDLGTEKITMTITNGDVLDEPDGVKYETTAQKDTFDFDEWGEFWTIGFLADEYFAAYVEGGKEDAYLYYDSTDRNLMVDEQLSKVLIDDDEERTFTTGTPLELEEDYELAIQAIDLDGNKVYVQLMKDGAVVDSAVVEPSKDGADVQDKTYTYKKWLGDTEKIVVIAVHFKNAFRGTDQDLATVDGIWQISDVVTDVEEDTEYDKMTVQTVNSAEPMSIMMDNEDNKITLSKNKDQLLMQNIRIKTADQDVITAEEPLRFYIYEEAVIEAEEEEAAPAPVEAPVAEEPVAEEPVAEEPVAEEPVAEEPVAEEPVVNETEPAEEPAEEPAGGIPGFEAVFALTGLLAVSYLVLRKRE
;
A
#
# COMPACT_ATOMS: atom_id res chain seq x y z
N MET A 1 53.69 12.84 25.26
CA MET A 1 53.19 11.45 25.41
C MET A 1 52.41 11.43 26.71
N THR A 2 51.21 10.87 26.79
CA THR A 2 50.43 10.11 25.79
C THR A 2 49.45 11.00 24.99
N LYS A 3 48.85 10.44 23.93
CA LYS A 3 47.60 10.96 23.35
C LYS A 3 46.44 10.34 24.15
N VAL A 4 45.34 11.08 24.33
CA VAL A 4 44.03 10.49 24.61
C VAL A 4 43.26 10.56 23.29
N THR A 5 42.76 9.43 22.82
CA THR A 5 41.97 9.35 21.58
C THR A 5 40.52 9.67 21.91
N ALA A 6 39.90 10.59 21.19
CA ALA A 6 38.46 10.74 21.23
C ALA A 6 37.81 9.50 20.60
N ILE A 7 36.84 8.91 21.28
CA ILE A 7 35.97 7.88 20.71
C ILE A 7 34.66 8.60 20.39
N THR A 8 34.47 8.97 19.12
CA THR A 8 33.14 9.32 18.60
C THR A 8 32.31 8.05 18.62
N LEU A 9 31.33 8.00 19.52
CA LEU A 9 30.36 6.92 19.58
C LEU A 9 29.24 7.22 18.59
N THR A 10 29.47 6.94 17.31
CA THR A 10 28.41 6.97 16.29
C THR A 10 27.47 5.81 16.57
N ALA A 11 26.40 6.08 17.30
CA ALA A 11 25.30 5.15 17.52
C ALA A 11 24.45 5.07 16.25
N LEU A 12 25.00 4.44 15.21
CA LEU A 12 24.21 3.99 14.07
C LEU A 12 23.33 2.84 14.58
N VAL A 13 22.03 3.09 14.72
CA VAL A 13 21.05 2.03 14.92
C VAL A 13 20.99 1.24 13.63
N LEU A 14 21.78 0.17 13.57
CA LEU A 14 21.59 -0.90 12.61
C LEU A 14 20.32 -1.65 13.03
N LEU A 15 19.19 -1.11 12.58
CA LEU A 15 17.99 -1.90 12.33
C LEU A 15 18.44 -3.03 11.39
N LEU A 16 18.59 -4.22 11.96
CA LEU A 16 18.81 -5.43 11.18
C LEU A 16 17.46 -5.83 10.60
N ALA A 17 17.05 -5.10 9.56
CA ALA A 17 16.08 -5.61 8.61
C ALA A 17 16.67 -6.93 8.06
N SER A 18 16.14 -8.04 8.54
CA SER A 18 16.13 -9.27 7.77
C SER A 18 15.33 -8.95 6.52
N ALA A 19 16.01 -8.70 5.41
CA ALA A 19 15.40 -8.56 4.11
C ALA A 19 14.83 -9.92 3.69
N MET A 20 13.65 -10.23 4.21
CA MET A 20 12.68 -11.08 3.53
C MET A 20 12.42 -10.41 2.18
N ALA A 21 12.43 -11.18 1.11
CA ALA A 21 12.08 -10.67 -0.21
C ALA A 21 10.56 -10.61 -0.32
N VAL A 22 9.94 -9.65 0.38
CA VAL A 22 8.58 -9.21 0.02
C VAL A 22 8.71 -8.69 -1.41
N SER A 23 8.04 -9.36 -2.35
CA SER A 23 8.06 -8.95 -3.75
C SER A 23 7.38 -7.59 -3.89
N ALA A 24 8.06 -6.65 -4.54
CA ALA A 24 7.43 -5.40 -4.95
C ALA A 24 6.28 -5.71 -5.91
N VAL A 25 5.10 -5.14 -5.64
CA VAL A 25 3.90 -5.28 -6.47
C VAL A 25 3.43 -3.92 -6.99
N ASP A 26 2.91 -3.87 -8.22
CA ASP A 26 2.37 -2.64 -8.82
C ASP A 26 1.13 -2.09 -8.08
N LYS A 27 0.47 -2.95 -7.29
CA LYS A 27 -0.75 -2.65 -6.52
C LYS A 27 -0.94 -3.68 -5.41
N VAL A 28 -1.66 -3.31 -4.36
CA VAL A 28 -2.15 -4.24 -3.33
C VAL A 28 -3.66 -4.37 -3.45
N GLU A 29 -4.15 -5.61 -3.39
CA GLU A 29 -5.58 -5.94 -3.43
C GLU A 29 -5.99 -6.63 -2.12
N ILE A 30 -6.76 -5.93 -1.29
CA ILE A 30 -7.35 -6.50 -0.07
C ILE A 30 -8.77 -6.92 -0.41
N ARG A 31 -9.03 -8.23 -0.57
CA ARG A 31 -10.38 -8.76 -0.82
C ARG A 31 -11.25 -8.83 0.44
N GLY A 32 -12.56 -8.88 0.25
CA GLY A 32 -13.57 -9.24 1.24
C GLY A 32 -14.10 -10.67 1.05
N PRO A 33 -15.09 -11.09 1.86
CA PRO A 33 -15.64 -12.43 1.77
C PRO A 33 -16.42 -12.64 0.46
N VAL A 34 -16.23 -13.80 -0.15
CA VAL A 34 -16.89 -14.18 -1.40
C VAL A 34 -18.39 -14.36 -1.20
N ALA A 35 -19.18 -13.84 -2.14
CA ALA A 35 -20.62 -13.95 -2.21
C ALA A 35 -21.08 -14.45 -3.59
N THR A 36 -22.33 -14.94 -3.67
CA THR A 36 -22.94 -15.46 -4.90
C THR A 36 -24.03 -14.52 -5.42
N VAL A 37 -24.20 -14.41 -6.74
CA VAL A 37 -25.24 -13.58 -7.34
C VAL A 37 -26.60 -14.29 -7.33
N GLU A 38 -27.41 -14.03 -6.29
CA GLU A 38 -28.74 -14.60 -6.09
C GLU A 38 -29.86 -13.53 -6.02
N ASP A 39 -30.94 -13.70 -6.77
CA ASP A 39 -32.07 -12.74 -6.84
C ASP A 39 -32.83 -12.66 -5.49
N GLY A 40 -32.74 -11.50 -4.84
CA GLY A 40 -33.31 -11.23 -3.52
C GLY A 40 -32.37 -11.51 -2.34
N ALA A 41 -31.09 -11.80 -2.59
CA ALA A 41 -30.08 -11.92 -1.54
C ALA A 41 -29.62 -10.55 -1.01
N GLU A 42 -29.18 -10.54 0.25
CA GLU A 42 -28.72 -9.35 0.98
C GLU A 42 -27.40 -9.69 1.67
N TYR A 43 -26.29 -9.13 1.17
CA TYR A 43 -24.94 -9.30 1.71
C TYR A 43 -24.56 -8.10 2.56
N LYS A 44 -23.84 -8.32 3.66
CA LYS A 44 -23.58 -7.34 4.71
C LYS A 44 -22.16 -7.52 5.25
N TRP A 45 -21.35 -6.48 5.11
CA TRP A 45 -19.95 -6.48 5.53
C TRP A 45 -19.61 -5.19 6.29
N GLY A 46 -18.88 -5.32 7.39
CA GLY A 46 -18.12 -4.25 8.05
C GLY A 46 -16.63 -4.66 8.19
N PRO A 47 -15.81 -3.98 9.01
CA PRO A 47 -14.37 -4.21 9.04
C PRO A 47 -13.95 -5.56 9.64
N GLN A 48 -14.89 -6.27 10.30
CA GLN A 48 -14.71 -7.62 10.81
C GLN A 48 -15.18 -8.71 9.82
N ASP A 49 -15.65 -8.31 8.65
CA ASP A 49 -15.90 -9.21 7.52
C ASP A 49 -14.97 -8.88 6.36
N PHE A 50 -14.89 -7.60 5.97
CA PHE A 50 -14.05 -7.08 4.89
C PHE A 50 -12.83 -6.35 5.45
N ALA A 51 -11.63 -6.91 5.22
CA ALA A 51 -10.37 -6.39 5.75
C ALA A 51 -9.97 -5.03 5.18
N GLY A 52 -10.49 -4.64 4.00
CA GLY A 52 -10.17 -3.38 3.34
C GLY A 52 -10.75 -2.15 4.05
N PHE A 53 -11.86 -2.28 4.79
CA PHE A 53 -12.40 -1.16 5.59
C PHE A 53 -11.48 -0.81 6.75
N TYR A 54 -11.49 0.48 7.11
CA TYR A 54 -10.72 1.01 8.23
C TYR A 54 -11.12 0.31 9.53
N TYR A 55 -10.10 -0.16 10.25
CA TYR A 55 -10.23 -0.72 11.59
C TYR A 55 -8.95 -0.49 12.37
N ASP A 56 -9.04 0.33 13.42
CA ASP A 56 -8.06 0.30 14.49
C ASP A 56 -8.32 -0.92 15.41
N ILE A 57 -7.23 -1.56 15.82
CA ILE A 57 -7.22 -2.72 16.72
C ILE A 57 -6.99 -2.35 18.19
N ASP A 58 -6.52 -1.15 18.52
CA ASP A 58 -6.03 -0.76 19.85
C ASP A 58 -7.15 -0.22 20.76
N ASP A 59 -8.11 0.50 20.18
CA ASP A 59 -9.38 0.93 20.79
C ASP A 59 -10.63 0.27 20.15
N ASN A 60 -10.44 -0.55 19.11
CA ASN A 60 -11.51 -1.29 18.42
C ASN A 60 -12.51 -0.34 17.76
N ILE A 61 -11.96 0.45 16.84
CA ILE A 61 -12.68 1.47 16.11
C ILE A 61 -12.87 1.03 14.66
N GLY A 62 -14.10 1.17 14.15
CA GLY A 62 -14.47 0.82 12.78
C GLY A 62 -15.95 0.46 12.67
N GLN A 63 -16.77 1.41 12.23
CA GLN A 63 -18.22 1.24 12.02
C GLN A 63 -18.65 1.37 10.57
N GLU A 64 -17.72 1.30 9.62
CA GLU A 64 -18.08 1.19 8.20
C GLU A 64 -18.97 -0.04 8.00
N ARG A 65 -20.04 0.12 7.22
CA ARG A 65 -20.98 -0.96 6.95
C ARG A 65 -21.55 -0.79 5.57
N ILE A 66 -21.35 -1.80 4.73
CA ILE A 66 -21.99 -1.86 3.42
C ILE A 66 -22.97 -3.02 3.33
N THR A 67 -24.11 -2.77 2.67
CA THR A 67 -25.20 -3.71 2.46
C THR A 67 -25.53 -3.74 0.97
N LEU A 68 -25.35 -4.90 0.32
CA LEU A 68 -25.67 -5.10 -1.10
C LEU A 68 -26.94 -5.94 -1.21
N THR A 69 -27.95 -5.44 -1.92
CA THR A 69 -29.22 -6.12 -2.17
C THR A 69 -29.36 -6.43 -3.65
N ILE A 70 -29.22 -7.70 -4.02
CA ILE A 70 -29.32 -8.15 -5.42
C ILE A 70 -30.78 -8.31 -5.80
N THR A 71 -31.20 -7.74 -6.93
CA THR A 71 -32.56 -7.83 -7.44
C THR A 71 -32.59 -7.94 -8.98
N GLY A 72 -33.72 -8.36 -9.53
CA GLY A 72 -33.91 -8.46 -10.98
C GLY A 72 -33.05 -9.53 -11.66
N GLY A 73 -32.53 -10.49 -10.89
CA GLY A 73 -31.55 -11.49 -11.32
C GLY A 73 -30.14 -11.21 -10.81
N ASN A 74 -29.55 -10.10 -11.25
CA ASN A 74 -28.12 -9.79 -11.07
C ASN A 74 -27.81 -8.30 -10.93
N VAL A 75 -28.75 -7.50 -10.42
CA VAL A 75 -28.64 -6.02 -10.39
C VAL A 75 -28.66 -5.49 -8.96
N LEU A 76 -27.73 -4.60 -8.65
CA LEU A 76 -27.80 -3.72 -7.49
C LEU A 76 -28.58 -2.48 -7.94
N ASP A 77 -29.90 -2.51 -7.75
CA ASP A 77 -30.85 -1.56 -8.36
C ASP A 77 -31.06 -0.33 -7.48
N GLU A 78 -30.72 0.84 -8.02
CA GLU A 78 -30.76 2.15 -7.38
C GLU A 78 -32.10 2.50 -6.69
N PRO A 79 -32.11 3.28 -5.60
CA PRO A 79 -31.01 3.52 -4.66
C PRO A 79 -30.89 2.41 -3.58
N ASN A 80 -31.60 1.27 -3.73
CA ASN A 80 -31.70 0.25 -2.69
C ASN A 80 -30.73 -0.93 -2.90
N GLY A 81 -29.96 -0.90 -3.99
CA GLY A 81 -29.05 -1.95 -4.40
C GLY A 81 -27.78 -1.99 -3.57
N ILE A 82 -27.28 -0.82 -3.16
CA ILE A 82 -26.14 -0.68 -2.26
C ILE A 82 -26.47 0.40 -1.25
N LYS A 83 -26.28 0.11 0.04
CA LYS A 83 -26.32 1.10 1.12
C LYS A 83 -25.04 1.01 1.93
N TYR A 84 -24.35 2.13 2.05
CA TYR A 84 -23.20 2.30 2.93
C TYR A 84 -23.60 3.18 4.13
N GLU A 85 -23.11 2.84 5.31
CA GLU A 85 -23.34 3.53 6.57
C GLU A 85 -22.01 3.59 7.33
N THR A 86 -21.69 4.73 7.93
CA THR A 86 -20.59 4.84 8.88
C THR A 86 -20.99 5.72 10.07
N THR A 87 -20.35 5.50 11.21
CA THR A 87 -20.63 6.17 12.49
C THR A 87 -19.31 6.55 13.14
N ALA A 88 -19.15 7.81 13.53
CA ALA A 88 -17.94 8.22 14.25
C ALA A 88 -17.89 7.55 15.63
N GLN A 89 -16.69 7.09 16.01
CA GLN A 89 -16.38 6.65 17.36
C GLN A 89 -15.54 7.72 18.06
N LYS A 90 -15.53 7.67 19.38
CA LYS A 90 -14.53 8.40 20.15
C LYS A 90 -13.23 7.61 20.10
N ASP A 91 -12.14 8.33 19.98
CA ASP A 91 -10.78 7.82 20.05
C ASP A 91 -9.99 8.63 21.08
N THR A 92 -8.91 8.06 21.61
CA THR A 92 -8.00 8.72 22.57
C THR A 92 -6.75 9.17 21.82
N PHE A 93 -6.25 10.38 22.08
CA PHE A 93 -4.93 10.73 21.51
C PHE A 93 -3.84 9.87 22.15
N ASP A 94 -2.89 9.39 21.35
CA ASP A 94 -1.65 8.73 21.81
C ASP A 94 -1.01 9.51 22.98
N PHE A 95 -1.03 10.84 22.88
CA PHE A 95 -0.69 11.74 23.97
C PHE A 95 -1.89 12.08 24.87
N ASP A 96 -2.17 11.18 25.84
CA ASP A 96 -3.13 11.26 26.96
C ASP A 96 -3.61 12.67 27.38
N GLU A 97 -2.70 13.63 27.63
CA GLU A 97 -3.07 14.98 28.14
C GLU A 97 -3.86 15.84 27.11
N TRP A 98 -3.99 15.39 25.85
CA TRP A 98 -4.85 16.04 24.84
C TRP A 98 -6.31 15.58 24.86
N GLY A 99 -6.64 14.42 25.45
CA GLY A 99 -8.01 13.91 25.64
C GLY A 99 -8.52 12.98 24.54
N GLU A 100 -9.73 13.25 24.03
CA GLU A 100 -10.40 12.42 23.01
C GLU A 100 -10.73 13.24 21.74
N PHE A 101 -10.79 12.56 20.59
CA PHE A 101 -11.40 13.05 19.35
C PHE A 101 -12.52 12.12 18.87
N TRP A 102 -13.24 12.54 17.83
CA TRP A 102 -14.16 11.72 17.07
C TRP A 102 -13.50 11.36 15.74
N THR A 103 -13.18 10.08 15.57
CA THR A 103 -12.70 9.53 14.29
C THR A 103 -13.83 8.77 13.58
N ILE A 104 -13.78 8.70 12.26
CA ILE A 104 -14.75 7.99 11.43
C ILE A 104 -14.04 7.32 10.25
N GLY A 105 -14.26 6.01 10.08
CA GLY A 105 -13.90 5.32 8.85
C GLY A 105 -14.81 5.81 7.72
N PHE A 106 -14.23 6.35 6.65
CA PHE A 106 -14.97 6.81 5.48
C PHE A 106 -14.20 6.42 4.21
N LEU A 107 -14.89 5.81 3.23
CA LEU A 107 -14.28 5.33 1.99
C LEU A 107 -13.06 4.42 2.21
N ALA A 108 -13.13 3.52 3.22
CA ALA A 108 -12.05 2.62 3.61
C ALA A 108 -10.77 3.30 4.14
N GLU A 109 -10.86 4.54 4.61
CA GLU A 109 -9.77 5.38 5.13
C GLU A 109 -10.17 6.04 6.46
N GLU A 110 -9.21 6.51 7.26
CA GLU A 110 -9.48 7.22 8.51
C GLU A 110 -9.69 8.73 8.33
N TYR A 111 -10.71 9.27 9.00
CA TYR A 111 -11.00 10.70 9.05
C TYR A 111 -11.30 11.21 10.47
N PHE A 112 -10.66 12.32 10.84
CA PHE A 112 -11.10 13.15 11.94
C PHE A 112 -12.42 13.86 11.58
N ALA A 113 -13.40 13.75 12.48
CA ALA A 113 -14.67 14.45 12.39
C ALA A 113 -14.78 15.63 13.37
N ALA A 114 -14.36 15.45 14.64
CA ALA A 114 -14.49 16.49 15.66
C ALA A 114 -13.58 16.31 16.89
N TYR A 115 -13.26 17.40 17.60
CA TYR A 115 -12.70 17.31 18.96
C TYR A 115 -13.81 17.09 20.00
N VAL A 116 -13.55 16.29 21.05
CA VAL A 116 -14.52 16.00 22.12
C VAL A 116 -14.52 17.09 23.20
N GLU A 117 -15.69 17.41 23.78
CA GLU A 117 -15.79 18.30 24.94
C GLU A 117 -15.39 17.58 26.24
N GLY A 118 -14.17 17.83 26.73
CA GLY A 118 -13.66 17.33 28.01
C GLY A 118 -13.42 18.43 29.06
N GLY A 119 -12.54 18.15 30.03
CA GLY A 119 -12.06 19.17 30.98
C GLY A 119 -11.01 20.09 30.34
N LYS A 120 -10.83 21.34 30.81
CA LYS A 120 -9.84 22.24 30.20
C LYS A 120 -8.38 21.83 30.48
N GLU A 121 -8.16 20.91 31.40
CA GLU A 121 -6.85 20.31 31.72
C GLU A 121 -6.62 19.01 30.91
N ASP A 122 -7.69 18.42 30.34
CA ASP A 122 -7.75 17.06 29.78
C ASP A 122 -8.37 17.03 28.36
N ALA A 123 -8.47 18.19 27.68
CA ALA A 123 -9.05 18.35 26.34
C ALA A 123 -8.54 19.66 25.69
N TYR A 124 -7.22 19.88 25.68
CA TYR A 124 -6.67 21.21 25.32
C TYR A 124 -7.03 21.63 23.89
N LEU A 125 -6.93 20.73 22.91
CA LEU A 125 -7.14 21.03 21.49
C LEU A 125 -8.58 21.48 21.19
N TYR A 126 -9.57 20.92 21.89
CA TYR A 126 -10.97 21.37 21.85
C TYR A 126 -11.13 22.82 22.30
N TYR A 127 -10.46 23.22 23.39
CA TYR A 127 -10.56 24.58 23.94
C TYR A 127 -9.71 25.61 23.20
N ASP A 128 -8.69 25.17 22.46
CA ASP A 128 -7.83 26.04 21.67
C ASP A 128 -8.40 26.32 20.26
N SER A 129 -9.13 25.35 19.70
CA SER A 129 -9.91 25.46 18.45
C SER A 129 -11.14 26.38 18.61
N THR A 130 -11.47 27.14 17.56
CA THR A 130 -12.62 28.07 17.57
C THR A 130 -13.92 27.34 17.26
N ASP A 131 -14.01 26.70 16.09
CA ASP A 131 -14.95 25.60 15.85
C ASP A 131 -14.20 24.25 15.90
N ARG A 132 -14.93 23.15 16.10
CA ARG A 132 -14.39 21.85 16.54
C ARG A 132 -14.96 20.63 15.82
N ASN A 133 -15.97 20.77 14.97
CA ASN A 133 -16.69 19.65 14.38
C ASN A 133 -16.92 19.89 12.88
N LEU A 134 -16.08 19.29 12.04
CA LEU A 134 -16.09 19.48 10.59
C LEU A 134 -17.41 19.05 9.97
N MET A 135 -18.08 18.03 10.55
CA MET A 135 -19.38 17.56 10.05
C MET A 135 -20.51 18.60 10.20
N VAL A 136 -20.33 19.67 10.99
CA VAL A 136 -21.29 20.80 11.05
C VAL A 136 -21.29 21.62 9.76
N ASP A 137 -20.13 21.72 9.12
CA ASP A 137 -19.93 22.33 7.80
C ASP A 137 -19.83 21.24 6.70
N GLU A 138 -20.39 20.05 6.98
CA GLU A 138 -20.49 18.88 6.08
C GLU A 138 -19.12 18.47 5.47
N GLN A 139 -18.06 18.54 6.29
CA GLN A 139 -16.68 18.24 5.93
C GLN A 139 -16.03 17.18 6.84
N LEU A 140 -14.95 16.56 6.36
CA LEU A 140 -14.04 15.68 7.09
C LEU A 140 -12.58 16.04 6.76
N SER A 141 -11.60 15.57 7.54
CA SER A 141 -10.17 15.66 7.21
C SER A 141 -9.43 14.39 7.64
N LYS A 142 -8.49 13.89 6.83
CA LYS A 142 -7.74 12.67 7.16
C LYS A 142 -6.91 12.86 8.42
N VAL A 143 -6.85 11.85 9.27
CA VAL A 143 -5.78 11.74 10.29
C VAL A 143 -4.48 11.41 9.56
N LEU A 144 -3.39 12.10 9.92
CA LEU A 144 -2.09 11.96 9.27
C LEU A 144 -0.96 11.60 10.25
N ILE A 145 -1.07 12.05 11.50
CA ILE A 145 -0.23 11.63 12.63
C ILE A 145 -1.10 11.68 13.89
N ASP A 146 -1.15 10.57 14.62
CA ASP A 146 -1.14 10.58 16.09
C ASP A 146 0.10 9.76 16.51
N ASP A 147 0.77 10.17 17.59
CA ASP A 147 2.11 9.64 17.95
C ASP A 147 2.58 10.20 19.31
N ASP A 148 2.92 9.33 20.28
CA ASP A 148 3.56 9.72 21.55
C ASP A 148 5.11 9.64 21.55
N GLU A 149 5.74 9.04 20.53
CA GLU A 149 7.15 8.64 20.59
C GLU A 149 8.13 9.80 20.89
N GLU A 150 9.18 9.53 21.69
CA GLU A 150 10.20 10.52 22.07
C GLU A 150 11.13 10.94 20.90
N ARG A 151 10.60 11.77 20.00
CA ARG A 151 11.30 12.32 18.84
C ARG A 151 12.13 13.55 19.26
N THR A 152 13.34 13.69 18.72
CA THR A 152 14.28 14.77 19.08
C THR A 152 14.81 15.48 17.85
N PHE A 153 14.66 16.81 17.80
CA PHE A 153 14.98 17.64 16.63
C PHE A 153 15.81 18.87 17.01
N THR A 154 16.37 19.58 16.02
CA THR A 154 17.36 20.65 16.25
C THR A 154 17.22 21.85 15.31
N THR A 155 17.88 22.95 15.69
CA THR A 155 18.14 24.13 14.82
C THR A 155 18.77 23.83 13.45
N GLY A 156 19.33 22.64 13.21
CA GLY A 156 19.83 22.23 11.87
C GLY A 156 19.11 21.02 11.28
N THR A 157 18.04 20.53 11.92
CA THR A 157 17.24 19.39 11.49
C THR A 157 15.83 19.59 12.07
N PRO A 158 14.91 20.22 11.32
CA PRO A 158 13.52 20.40 11.75
C PRO A 158 12.83 19.08 12.06
N LEU A 159 11.75 19.15 12.83
CA LEU A 159 10.80 18.04 12.93
C LEU A 159 10.00 18.00 11.62
N LYS A 160 10.09 16.90 10.89
CA LYS A 160 9.26 16.63 9.72
C LYS A 160 7.84 16.27 10.16
N LEU A 161 6.87 16.75 9.39
CA LEU A 161 5.44 16.47 9.51
C LEU A 161 4.93 16.06 8.12
N MET A 162 3.68 15.62 8.01
CA MET A 162 3.07 15.24 6.73
C MET A 162 2.71 16.47 5.89
N GLU A 163 2.41 16.31 4.59
CA GLU A 163 2.02 17.38 3.66
C GLU A 163 3.04 18.54 3.57
N ASP A 164 4.33 18.22 3.49
CA ASP A 164 5.44 19.20 3.39
C ASP A 164 5.52 20.22 4.54
N TYR A 165 4.91 19.92 5.68
CA TYR A 165 5.05 20.70 6.91
C TYR A 165 6.36 20.39 7.64
N GLU A 166 7.00 21.43 8.21
CA GLU A 166 8.21 21.30 9.04
C GLU A 166 8.19 22.25 10.23
N LEU A 167 8.40 21.74 11.45
CA LEU A 167 8.54 22.56 12.66
C LEU A 167 10.03 22.78 12.98
N ALA A 168 10.49 24.02 12.86
CA ALA A 168 11.90 24.38 12.98
C ALA A 168 12.18 25.22 14.25
N ILE A 169 13.15 24.77 15.07
CA ILE A 169 13.67 25.59 16.18
C ILE A 169 14.44 26.77 15.60
N GLN A 170 14.06 27.99 15.98
CA GLN A 170 14.76 29.22 15.60
C GLN A 170 15.74 29.68 16.68
N ALA A 171 15.37 29.55 17.96
CA ALA A 171 16.24 29.77 19.11
C ALA A 171 15.62 29.22 20.41
N ILE A 172 16.48 28.81 21.35
CA ILE A 172 16.11 28.67 22.77
C ILE A 172 16.58 29.92 23.54
N ASP A 173 15.92 30.27 24.64
CA ASP A 173 16.35 31.38 25.51
C ASP A 173 17.58 31.06 26.37
N LEU A 174 18.02 32.00 27.21
CA LEU A 174 19.26 31.84 27.99
C LEU A 174 19.13 30.88 29.19
N ASP A 175 17.91 30.69 29.70
CA ASP A 175 17.64 29.84 30.85
C ASP A 175 17.22 28.41 30.43
N GLY A 176 16.89 28.19 29.16
CA GLY A 176 16.45 26.90 28.61
C GLY A 176 14.93 26.68 28.68
N ASN A 177 14.17 27.70 29.08
CA ASN A 177 12.75 27.57 29.39
C ASN A 177 11.84 27.83 28.19
N LYS A 178 12.28 28.68 27.25
CA LYS A 178 11.49 29.10 26.09
C LYS A 178 12.11 28.59 24.79
N VAL A 179 11.28 28.04 23.90
CA VAL A 179 11.66 27.68 22.52
C VAL A 179 10.88 28.58 21.56
N TYR A 180 11.57 29.36 20.73
CA TYR A 180 10.95 30.03 19.58
C TYR A 180 10.99 29.10 18.37
N VAL A 181 9.82 28.77 17.82
CA VAL A 181 9.64 27.84 16.70
C VAL A 181 8.94 28.53 15.52
N GLN A 182 9.19 28.02 14.33
CA GLN A 182 8.48 28.39 13.10
C GLN A 182 7.97 27.12 12.44
N LEU A 183 6.67 27.10 12.11
CA LEU A 183 6.09 26.09 11.23
C LEU A 183 6.24 26.58 9.79
N MET A 184 6.75 25.70 8.94
CA MET A 184 6.89 25.91 7.51
C MET A 184 5.95 24.96 6.75
N LYS A 185 5.47 25.38 5.58
CA LYS A 185 4.94 24.51 4.52
C LYS A 185 5.57 24.95 3.20
N ASP A 186 5.92 24.03 2.30
CA ASP A 186 6.60 24.34 1.02
C ASP A 186 7.89 25.19 1.19
N GLY A 187 8.57 25.06 2.34
CA GLY A 187 9.72 25.90 2.72
C GLY A 187 9.39 27.38 3.05
N ALA A 188 8.12 27.77 3.08
CA ALA A 188 7.65 29.08 3.50
C ALA A 188 7.11 29.03 4.95
N VAL A 189 7.47 30.03 5.78
CA VAL A 189 6.96 30.14 7.16
C VAL A 189 5.46 30.49 7.12
N VAL A 190 4.63 29.62 7.68
CA VAL A 190 3.17 29.81 7.78
C VAL A 190 2.72 30.28 9.16
N ASP A 191 3.47 29.94 10.22
CA ASP A 191 3.21 30.36 11.59
C ASP A 191 4.50 30.39 12.45
N SER A 192 4.47 31.08 13.60
CA SER A 192 5.56 31.04 14.58
C SER A 192 5.11 31.34 16.01
N ALA A 193 5.56 30.53 16.96
CA ALA A 193 5.13 30.60 18.36
C ALA A 193 6.31 30.48 19.34
N VAL A 194 6.04 30.73 20.64
CA VAL A 194 6.95 30.41 21.74
C VAL A 194 6.25 29.44 22.69
N VAL A 195 6.81 28.25 22.85
CA VAL A 195 6.44 27.29 23.90
C VAL A 195 7.39 27.45 25.11
N GLU A 196 6.92 27.12 26.31
CA GLU A 196 7.64 27.28 27.58
C GLU A 196 7.89 25.94 28.34
N PRO A 197 8.32 24.84 27.69
CA PRO A 197 8.19 23.47 28.22
C PRO A 197 8.98 23.16 29.51
N SER A 198 9.99 23.96 29.85
CA SER A 198 10.81 23.75 31.07
C SER A 198 10.54 24.78 32.19
N LYS A 199 9.46 25.55 32.06
CA LYS A 199 8.99 26.52 33.06
C LYS A 199 8.48 25.84 34.34
N ASP A 200 8.74 26.49 35.49
CA ASP A 200 8.31 26.02 36.81
C ASP A 200 6.78 26.01 36.92
N GLY A 201 6.19 24.82 36.87
CA GLY A 201 4.73 24.60 36.88
C GLY A 201 4.05 24.72 35.52
N ALA A 202 4.76 24.45 34.42
CA ALA A 202 4.18 24.36 33.08
C ALA A 202 3.06 23.30 32.98
N ASP A 203 1.93 23.69 32.39
CA ASP A 203 0.82 22.81 32.01
C ASP A 203 0.88 22.41 30.53
N VAL A 204 -0.09 21.62 30.04
CA VAL A 204 -0.16 21.19 28.63
C VAL A 204 -0.22 22.37 27.65
N GLN A 205 -0.81 23.51 28.04
CA GLN A 205 -0.88 24.73 27.21
C GLN A 205 0.45 25.49 27.17
N ASP A 206 1.28 25.43 28.22
CA ASP A 206 2.64 25.96 28.20
C ASP A 206 3.61 25.11 27.34
N LYS A 207 3.34 23.81 27.19
CA LYS A 207 4.22 22.85 26.47
C LYS A 207 3.81 22.61 25.01
N THR A 208 2.53 22.68 24.67
CA THR A 208 2.02 22.32 23.34
C THR A 208 2.10 23.49 22.37
N TYR A 209 2.76 23.29 21.23
CA TYR A 209 2.60 24.12 20.05
C TYR A 209 1.32 23.72 19.30
N THR A 210 0.53 24.69 18.85
CA THR A 210 -0.69 24.46 18.06
C THR A 210 -0.72 25.37 16.83
N TYR A 211 -0.94 24.80 15.65
CA TYR A 211 -1.27 25.55 14.43
C TYR A 211 -2.77 25.46 14.14
N LYS A 212 -3.39 26.60 13.88
CA LYS A 212 -4.84 26.72 13.60
C LYS A 212 -5.11 27.34 12.25
N LYS A 213 -5.93 26.69 11.45
CA LYS A 213 -6.24 27.04 10.07
C LYS A 213 -7.76 27.18 9.88
N TRP A 214 -8.18 27.97 8.90
CA TRP A 214 -9.51 27.75 8.30
C TRP A 214 -9.39 26.49 7.44
N LEU A 215 -10.20 25.48 7.73
CA LEU A 215 -10.16 24.18 7.09
C LEU A 215 -11.53 23.97 6.44
N GLY A 216 -11.58 24.04 5.11
CA GLY A 216 -12.83 24.28 4.38
C GLY A 216 -13.51 25.55 4.88
N ASP A 217 -14.75 25.44 5.34
CA ASP A 217 -15.52 26.56 5.92
C ASP A 217 -15.41 26.65 7.46
N THR A 218 -14.89 25.61 8.13
CA THR A 218 -14.72 25.57 9.58
C THR A 218 -13.70 26.59 10.10
N GLU A 219 -14.12 27.47 11.01
CA GLU A 219 -13.27 28.55 11.54
C GLU A 219 -12.21 28.05 12.55
N LYS A 220 -10.94 28.21 12.20
CA LYS A 220 -9.77 28.13 13.11
C LYS A 220 -9.77 26.89 14.02
N ILE A 221 -9.90 25.72 13.41
CA ILE A 221 -9.65 24.44 14.06
C ILE A 221 -8.13 24.18 14.17
N VAL A 222 -7.69 23.46 15.21
CA VAL A 222 -6.30 22.97 15.30
C VAL A 222 -6.09 21.89 14.25
N VAL A 223 -5.04 22.05 13.42
CA VAL A 223 -4.67 21.08 12.36
C VAL A 223 -3.31 20.42 12.60
N VAL A 224 -2.45 21.04 13.41
CA VAL A 224 -1.21 20.45 13.93
C VAL A 224 -1.08 20.79 15.41
N ALA A 225 -0.77 19.82 16.26
CA ALA A 225 -0.29 20.03 17.61
C ALA A 225 1.00 19.25 17.88
N VAL A 226 1.93 19.82 18.65
CA VAL A 226 3.21 19.19 19.01
C VAL A 226 3.51 19.48 20.48
N HIS A 227 3.56 18.45 21.32
CA HIS A 227 3.85 18.56 22.74
C HIS A 227 5.36 18.49 23.00
N PHE A 228 5.90 19.46 23.75
CA PHE A 228 7.34 19.53 24.04
C PHE A 228 7.66 18.99 25.44
N LYS A 229 8.20 17.77 25.51
CA LYS A 229 8.80 17.16 26.71
C LYS A 229 9.78 18.10 27.44
N ASN A 230 10.76 18.62 26.69
CA ASN A 230 11.81 19.49 27.18
C ASN A 230 12.60 20.16 26.04
N ALA A 231 13.42 21.15 26.39
CA ALA A 231 14.31 21.81 25.45
C ALA A 231 15.71 22.04 26.06
N PHE A 232 16.75 21.99 25.22
CA PHE A 232 18.13 22.15 25.64
C PHE A 232 18.93 23.07 24.73
N ARG A 233 19.47 24.15 25.33
CA ARG A 233 20.38 25.09 24.67
C ARG A 233 21.80 24.53 24.59
N GLY A 234 22.22 24.07 23.42
CA GLY A 234 23.56 23.54 23.20
C GLY A 234 24.64 24.62 22.98
N THR A 235 25.88 24.17 22.77
CA THR A 235 27.00 25.07 22.42
C THR A 235 27.08 25.38 20.93
N ASP A 236 26.54 24.48 20.09
CA ASP A 236 26.70 24.50 18.63
C ASP A 236 25.34 24.41 17.90
N GLN A 237 24.34 23.78 18.52
CA GLN A 237 22.94 23.73 18.08
C GLN A 237 22.01 23.76 19.30
N ASP A 238 20.87 24.43 19.19
CA ASP A 238 19.74 24.28 20.11
C ASP A 238 18.88 23.07 19.69
N LEU A 239 18.34 22.33 20.67
CA LEU A 239 17.69 21.02 20.56
C LEU A 239 16.40 20.97 21.39
N ALA A 240 15.38 20.24 20.91
CA ALA A 240 14.17 19.93 21.68
C ALA A 240 13.76 18.46 21.52
N THR A 241 13.11 17.92 22.55
CA THR A 241 12.47 16.60 22.53
C THR A 241 10.96 16.80 22.66
N VAL A 242 10.22 16.11 21.82
CA VAL A 242 8.75 16.04 21.79
C VAL A 242 8.32 14.62 22.14
N ASP A 243 7.08 14.49 22.59
CA ASP A 243 6.43 13.26 23.04
C ASP A 243 4.93 13.49 22.92
N GLY A 244 4.40 13.38 21.69
CA GLY A 244 3.08 13.88 21.30
C GLY A 244 3.14 14.73 20.02
N ILE A 245 2.68 14.17 18.91
CA ILE A 245 2.49 14.85 17.62
C ILE A 245 1.11 14.48 17.07
N TRP A 246 0.24 15.48 16.90
CA TRP A 246 -1.05 15.34 16.24
C TRP A 246 -1.07 16.14 14.93
N GLN A 247 -1.54 15.53 13.85
CA GLN A 247 -1.78 16.20 12.57
C GLN A 247 -2.99 15.60 11.86
N ILE A 248 -3.86 16.50 11.37
CA ILE A 248 -4.86 16.21 10.33
C ILE A 248 -4.48 16.92 9.03
N SER A 249 -5.03 16.43 7.91
CA SER A 249 -4.82 17.03 6.59
C SER A 249 -5.29 18.48 6.54
N ASP A 250 -4.53 19.33 5.85
CA ASP A 250 -4.91 20.71 5.56
C ASP A 250 -5.84 20.84 4.33
N VAL A 251 -6.23 19.70 3.75
CA VAL A 251 -7.26 19.48 2.72
C VAL A 251 -8.49 18.83 3.38
N VAL A 252 -9.69 19.21 2.92
CA VAL A 252 -10.95 18.60 3.38
C VAL A 252 -11.47 17.56 2.39
N THR A 253 -12.12 16.53 2.93
CA THR A 253 -13.02 15.63 2.18
C THR A 253 -14.45 16.15 2.36
N ASP A 254 -15.15 16.34 1.24
CA ASP A 254 -16.51 16.86 1.15
C ASP A 254 -17.52 15.74 1.45
N VAL A 255 -18.51 16.00 2.30
CA VAL A 255 -19.61 15.07 2.58
C VAL A 255 -20.99 15.76 2.50
N GLU A 256 -21.15 16.86 1.76
CA GLU A 256 -22.47 17.48 1.50
C GLU A 256 -23.50 16.46 0.93
N GLU A 257 -24.79 16.66 1.23
CA GLU A 257 -25.91 15.92 0.59
C GLU A 257 -25.85 16.12 -0.95
N ASP A 258 -26.07 15.05 -1.73
CA ASP A 258 -25.82 14.94 -3.19
C ASP A 258 -24.34 14.74 -3.63
N THR A 259 -23.33 14.69 -2.74
CA THR A 259 -21.91 14.46 -3.15
C THR A 259 -21.66 13.03 -3.66
N GLU A 260 -21.10 12.90 -4.88
CA GLU A 260 -20.81 11.61 -5.55
C GLU A 260 -19.36 11.13 -5.30
N TYR A 261 -19.20 9.85 -4.93
CA TYR A 261 -17.94 9.10 -4.86
C TYR A 261 -18.05 7.81 -5.67
N GLY A 262 -17.44 7.78 -6.86
CA GLY A 262 -17.49 6.66 -7.80
C GLY A 262 -18.91 6.33 -8.28
N LYS A 263 -19.61 5.40 -7.60
CA LYS A 263 -21.00 4.96 -7.85
C LYS A 263 -21.92 5.16 -6.64
N MET A 264 -21.42 5.78 -5.57
CA MET A 264 -22.14 6.00 -4.31
C MET A 264 -22.36 7.50 -4.08
N THR A 265 -23.54 7.90 -3.63
CA THR A 265 -23.92 9.30 -3.39
C THR A 265 -24.23 9.50 -1.90
N VAL A 266 -23.78 10.62 -1.31
CA VAL A 266 -24.06 10.95 0.09
C VAL A 266 -25.53 11.37 0.25
N GLN A 267 -26.24 10.64 1.11
CA GLN A 267 -27.68 10.77 1.34
C GLN A 267 -28.03 11.49 2.64
N THR A 268 -27.23 11.31 3.71
CA THR A 268 -27.41 12.07 4.96
C THR A 268 -26.08 12.25 5.69
N VAL A 269 -25.88 13.45 6.23
CA VAL A 269 -24.91 13.75 7.30
C VAL A 269 -25.67 14.02 8.59
N ASN A 270 -25.14 13.53 9.71
CA ASN A 270 -25.59 13.91 11.03
C ASN A 270 -24.39 14.33 11.88
N ALA A 271 -24.23 15.64 12.10
CA ALA A 271 -23.14 16.22 12.90
C ALA A 271 -23.32 16.10 14.42
N ALA A 272 -24.36 15.43 14.91
CA ALA A 272 -24.69 15.32 16.34
C ALA A 272 -24.87 13.86 16.77
N GLU A 273 -24.42 13.51 17.98
CA GLU A 273 -24.39 12.12 18.49
C GLU A 273 -25.69 11.31 18.27
N PRO A 274 -25.62 10.10 17.69
CA PRO A 274 -24.45 9.48 17.06
C PRO A 274 -24.10 10.18 15.74
N MET A 275 -22.85 10.61 15.58
CA MET A 275 -22.41 11.26 14.34
C MET A 275 -22.31 10.21 13.23
N THR A 276 -23.01 10.41 12.12
CA THR A 276 -23.17 9.38 11.07
C THR A 276 -23.17 9.97 9.68
N ILE A 277 -22.70 9.18 8.71
CA ILE A 277 -22.85 9.42 7.28
C ILE A 277 -23.53 8.20 6.65
N THR A 278 -24.45 8.42 5.72
CA THR A 278 -25.04 7.35 4.90
C THR A 278 -24.92 7.67 3.43
N MET A 279 -24.57 6.67 2.62
CA MET A 279 -24.53 6.75 1.17
C MET A 279 -25.34 5.61 0.55
N ASP A 280 -25.84 5.78 -0.66
CA ASP A 280 -26.42 4.70 -1.45
C ASP A 280 -26.10 4.86 -2.94
N ASN A 281 -26.62 3.98 -3.80
CA ASN A 281 -26.33 3.98 -5.24
C ASN A 281 -27.37 4.76 -6.09
N GLU A 282 -27.86 5.90 -5.62
CA GLU A 282 -28.76 6.78 -6.41
C GLU A 282 -28.16 7.17 -7.79
N ASP A 283 -29.01 7.24 -8.82
CA ASP A 283 -28.69 7.37 -10.26
C ASP A 283 -27.69 6.32 -10.82
N ASN A 284 -27.27 5.33 -10.02
CA ASN A 284 -26.15 4.42 -10.29
C ASN A 284 -26.53 2.92 -10.22
N LYS A 285 -27.42 2.46 -11.11
CA LYS A 285 -27.70 1.03 -11.33
C LYS A 285 -26.45 0.23 -11.75
N ILE A 286 -26.01 -0.72 -10.91
CA ILE A 286 -24.88 -1.64 -11.20
C ILE A 286 -25.41 -3.03 -11.59
N THR A 287 -24.76 -3.69 -12.57
CA THR A 287 -25.14 -5.03 -13.05
C THR A 287 -23.96 -6.00 -12.93
N LEU A 288 -24.11 -7.03 -12.08
CA LEU A 288 -23.09 -8.04 -11.84
C LEU A 288 -23.03 -9.01 -13.02
N SER A 289 -21.91 -9.03 -13.73
CA SER A 289 -21.68 -9.80 -14.97
C SER A 289 -20.28 -10.40 -14.91
N LYS A 290 -20.06 -11.56 -15.55
CA LYS A 290 -18.77 -12.27 -15.44
C LYS A 290 -17.56 -11.47 -15.96
N ASN A 291 -16.38 -11.69 -15.35
CA ASN A 291 -15.11 -10.99 -15.56
C ASN A 291 -15.21 -9.47 -15.47
N LYS A 292 -15.61 -8.91 -14.32
CA LYS A 292 -15.70 -7.45 -14.16
C LYS A 292 -15.15 -6.98 -12.83
N LYS A 293 -14.08 -6.20 -12.90
CA LYS A 293 -13.62 -5.30 -11.83
C LYS A 293 -14.25 -3.92 -12.04
N GLN A 294 -15.20 -3.56 -11.19
CA GLN A 294 -16.02 -2.34 -11.30
C GLN A 294 -15.77 -1.44 -10.09
N GLU A 295 -15.39 -0.20 -10.35
CA GLU A 295 -15.31 0.85 -9.32
C GLU A 295 -16.65 1.02 -8.59
N LEU A 296 -16.61 1.14 -7.26
CA LEU A 296 -17.78 1.37 -6.42
C LEU A 296 -17.69 2.71 -5.68
N MET A 297 -16.59 2.96 -4.97
CA MET A 297 -16.32 4.23 -4.30
C MET A 297 -14.81 4.37 -4.06
N GLU A 298 -14.14 5.26 -4.80
CA GLU A 298 -12.69 5.46 -4.81
C GLU A 298 -11.88 4.14 -4.91
N SER A 299 -11.15 3.77 -3.84
CA SER A 299 -10.33 2.56 -3.75
C SER A 299 -11.16 1.27 -3.70
N VAL A 300 -12.44 1.34 -3.31
CA VAL A 300 -13.31 0.18 -3.14
C VAL A 300 -13.99 -0.20 -4.46
N LYS A 301 -13.87 -1.48 -4.84
CA LYS A 301 -14.34 -2.03 -6.12
C LYS A 301 -15.10 -3.35 -5.91
N ILE A 302 -15.98 -3.69 -6.84
CA ILE A 302 -16.64 -5.00 -6.95
C ILE A 302 -15.90 -5.82 -8.00
N VAL A 303 -15.46 -7.04 -7.65
CA VAL A 303 -14.91 -8.03 -8.61
C VAL A 303 -15.92 -9.15 -8.79
N THR A 304 -16.12 -9.59 -10.03
CA THR A 304 -16.94 -10.75 -10.41
C THR A 304 -16.15 -11.71 -11.28
N ALA A 305 -16.26 -13.00 -10.98
CA ALA A 305 -15.52 -14.09 -11.61
C ALA A 305 -15.80 -14.25 -13.12
N ASP A 306 -14.92 -14.87 -13.92
CA ASP A 306 -15.20 -15.30 -15.32
C ASP A 306 -15.87 -16.68 -15.45
N GLN A 307 -16.39 -17.25 -14.36
CA GLN A 307 -17.11 -18.53 -14.42
C GLN A 307 -18.37 -18.47 -15.34
N ASP A 308 -18.69 -19.57 -16.03
CA ASP A 308 -19.91 -19.72 -16.83
C ASP A 308 -21.14 -20.07 -15.95
N ALA A 309 -21.51 -19.10 -15.09
CA ALA A 309 -22.45 -19.25 -13.99
C ALA A 309 -23.79 -19.93 -14.32
N THR A 310 -24.21 -20.81 -13.41
CA THR A 310 -25.41 -21.64 -13.51
C THR A 310 -26.38 -21.41 -12.35
N ALA A 311 -27.40 -22.28 -12.20
CA ALA A 311 -28.32 -22.27 -11.05
C ALA A 311 -27.91 -23.27 -9.94
N GLU A 312 -26.83 -24.03 -10.13
CA GLU A 312 -26.24 -24.93 -9.13
C GLU A 312 -24.85 -24.44 -8.68
N ASP A 313 -24.25 -23.51 -9.44
CA ASP A 313 -23.02 -22.76 -9.20
C ASP A 313 -23.26 -21.31 -9.68
N PRO A 314 -23.71 -20.36 -8.82
CA PRO A 314 -23.99 -18.98 -9.22
C PRO A 314 -22.72 -18.12 -9.23
N LEU A 315 -22.73 -17.05 -10.04
CA LEU A 315 -21.60 -16.13 -10.20
C LEU A 315 -21.05 -15.64 -8.85
N ARG A 316 -19.77 -15.88 -8.58
CA ARG A 316 -18.99 -15.40 -7.45
C ARG A 316 -18.63 -13.93 -7.63
N PHE A 317 -18.63 -13.20 -6.52
CA PHE A 317 -18.19 -11.81 -6.45
C PHE A 317 -17.69 -11.46 -5.05
N TYR A 318 -16.82 -10.45 -4.94
CA TYR A 318 -16.44 -9.83 -3.67
C TYR A 318 -16.31 -8.31 -3.79
N LEU A 319 -16.23 -7.63 -2.65
CA LEU A 319 -15.64 -6.30 -2.57
C LEU A 319 -14.13 -6.41 -2.36
N MET A 320 -13.40 -5.42 -2.85
CA MET A 320 -11.96 -5.29 -2.66
C MET A 320 -11.58 -3.83 -2.42
N LYS A 321 -10.44 -3.60 -1.77
CA LYS A 321 -9.74 -2.30 -1.76
C LYS A 321 -8.51 -2.42 -2.66
N GLU A 322 -8.38 -1.53 -3.63
CA GLU A 322 -7.16 -1.38 -4.43
C GLU A 322 -6.30 -0.26 -3.84
N ILE A 323 -5.00 -0.50 -3.73
CA ILE A 323 -4.00 0.47 -3.31
C ILE A 323 -2.91 0.50 -4.40
N THR A 324 -2.51 1.69 -4.83
CA THR A 324 -1.52 1.90 -5.91
C THR A 324 -0.39 2.85 -5.52
N GLU A 325 -0.50 3.45 -4.34
CA GLU A 325 0.45 4.37 -3.74
C GLU A 325 1.68 3.60 -3.24
N PRO A 326 2.92 4.11 -3.40
CA PRO A 326 4.10 3.47 -2.83
C PRO A 326 4.08 3.43 -1.30
N GLY A 327 4.38 2.26 -0.73
CA GLY A 327 4.34 2.04 0.71
C GLY A 327 4.38 0.56 1.11
N THR A 328 4.27 0.31 2.42
CA THR A 328 4.10 -1.02 3.02
C THR A 328 2.68 -1.13 3.56
N TYR A 329 1.98 -2.20 3.22
CA TYR A 329 0.55 -2.38 3.50
C TYR A 329 0.27 -3.73 4.17
N GLU A 330 -0.70 -3.74 5.08
CA GLU A 330 -1.07 -4.92 5.85
C GLU A 330 -2.38 -5.52 5.33
N ILE A 331 -2.28 -6.67 4.67
CA ILE A 331 -3.45 -7.48 4.30
C ILE A 331 -3.85 -8.27 5.55
N ARG A 332 -4.77 -7.74 6.37
CA ARG A 332 -5.15 -8.36 7.65
C ARG A 332 -6.23 -9.43 7.53
N GLY A 333 -6.25 -10.36 8.50
CA GLY A 333 -7.38 -11.25 8.75
C GLY A 333 -8.48 -10.62 9.61
N VAL A 334 -9.59 -11.35 9.77
CA VAL A 334 -10.65 -11.05 10.74
C VAL A 334 -10.05 -11.07 12.15
N VAL A 335 -10.41 -10.08 12.96
CA VAL A 335 -9.80 -9.88 14.28
C VAL A 335 -10.43 -10.85 15.30
N LYS A 336 -9.58 -11.38 16.18
CA LYS A 336 -9.96 -12.37 17.20
C LYS A 336 -9.52 -11.87 18.58
N GLU A 337 -10.04 -12.52 19.61
CA GLU A 337 -9.76 -12.19 21.01
C GLU A 337 -8.97 -13.32 21.69
N VAL A 338 -7.96 -12.97 22.48
CA VAL A 338 -7.15 -13.91 23.27
C VAL A 338 -8.02 -14.54 24.35
N LYS A 339 -8.53 -15.75 24.08
CA LYS A 339 -9.42 -16.53 24.95
C LYS A 339 -8.93 -17.97 25.05
N GLU A 340 -8.58 -18.41 26.25
CA GLU A 340 -8.17 -19.79 26.50
C GLU A 340 -9.30 -20.80 26.21
N GLY A 341 -9.00 -21.85 25.43
CA GLY A 341 -9.83 -23.05 25.32
C GLY A 341 -10.30 -23.44 23.91
N GLU A 342 -11.28 -22.73 23.35
CA GLU A 342 -11.86 -23.07 22.03
C GLU A 342 -10.89 -22.65 20.90
N PRO A 343 -10.64 -23.50 19.88
CA PRO A 343 -9.78 -23.13 18.77
C PRO A 343 -10.32 -21.95 17.97
N ILE A 344 -9.40 -21.13 17.47
CA ILE A 344 -9.67 -19.92 16.69
C ILE A 344 -9.15 -20.14 15.28
N GLU A 345 -10.00 -19.91 14.27
CA GLU A 345 -9.71 -20.28 12.88
C GLU A 345 -9.68 -19.07 11.94
N TRP A 346 -8.76 -19.09 10.98
CA TRP A 346 -8.76 -18.29 9.76
C TRP A 346 -8.67 -19.23 8.55
N ASP A 347 -9.36 -18.87 7.49
CA ASP A 347 -9.40 -19.54 6.19
C ASP A 347 -9.48 -18.48 5.08
N VAL A 348 -9.50 -18.88 3.80
CA VAL A 348 -9.55 -17.96 2.64
C VAL A 348 -10.72 -16.96 2.65
N SER A 349 -11.79 -17.25 3.42
CA SER A 349 -12.97 -16.38 3.58
C SER A 349 -12.81 -15.35 4.72
N SER A 350 -11.82 -15.54 5.59
CA SER A 350 -11.61 -14.77 6.82
C SER A 350 -10.17 -14.28 7.01
N PHE A 351 -9.28 -14.56 6.06
CA PHE A 351 -7.98 -13.93 5.89
C PHE A 351 -7.72 -13.68 4.40
N ALA A 352 -7.56 -12.41 4.04
CA ALA A 352 -7.44 -11.96 2.65
C ALA A 352 -6.04 -12.16 2.04
N GLY A 353 -5.02 -12.50 2.84
CA GLY A 353 -3.66 -12.79 2.34
C GLY A 353 -3.55 -14.18 1.73
N PHE A 354 -4.20 -15.20 2.29
CA PHE A 354 -4.19 -16.55 1.69
C PHE A 354 -4.57 -16.55 0.21
N TYR A 355 -3.91 -17.39 -0.58
CA TYR A 355 -4.24 -17.58 -1.99
C TYR A 355 -5.72 -17.95 -2.15
N TYR A 356 -6.39 -17.25 -3.06
CA TYR A 356 -7.76 -17.57 -3.47
C TYR A 356 -8.02 -17.14 -4.91
N ASP A 357 -8.32 -18.10 -5.78
CA ASP A 357 -8.88 -17.84 -7.09
C ASP A 357 -10.41 -17.79 -7.05
N ILE A 358 -10.99 -16.74 -7.66
CA ILE A 358 -12.43 -16.49 -7.70
C ILE A 358 -13.11 -17.13 -8.92
N ASP A 359 -12.38 -17.42 -9.98
CA ASP A 359 -12.90 -17.94 -11.23
C ASP A 359 -13.26 -19.43 -11.09
N ASP A 360 -12.42 -20.22 -10.43
CA ASP A 360 -12.61 -21.66 -10.17
C ASP A 360 -12.82 -22.06 -8.70
N ASP A 361 -12.92 -21.09 -7.77
CA ASP A 361 -13.17 -21.29 -6.33
C ASP A 361 -12.06 -22.11 -5.63
N LEU A 362 -10.81 -21.72 -5.89
CA LEU A 362 -9.60 -22.43 -5.46
C LEU A 362 -8.97 -21.72 -4.26
N GLY A 363 -8.78 -22.44 -3.15
CA GLY A 363 -8.17 -21.90 -1.95
C GLY A 363 -8.56 -22.70 -0.70
N THR A 364 -7.60 -23.43 -0.13
CA THR A 364 -7.82 -24.33 1.02
C THR A 364 -7.00 -23.98 2.25
N GLU A 365 -6.17 -22.93 2.19
CA GLU A 365 -5.31 -22.54 3.30
C GLU A 365 -6.11 -22.22 4.56
N LYS A 366 -5.65 -22.76 5.69
CA LYS A 366 -6.29 -22.60 6.99
C LYS A 366 -5.25 -22.53 8.10
N ILE A 367 -5.41 -21.57 9.02
CA ILE A 367 -4.70 -21.53 10.30
C ILE A 367 -5.71 -21.75 11.44
N THR A 368 -5.37 -22.68 12.33
CA THR A 368 -6.08 -22.94 13.59
C THR A 368 -5.14 -22.64 14.76
N MET A 369 -5.57 -21.81 15.69
CA MET A 369 -4.81 -21.45 16.89
C MET A 369 -5.53 -21.91 18.16
N THR A 370 -4.82 -22.60 19.06
CA THR A 370 -5.33 -23.06 20.35
C THR A 370 -4.64 -22.32 21.48
N ILE A 371 -5.31 -21.30 22.03
CA ILE A 371 -4.78 -20.51 23.14
C ILE A 371 -4.93 -21.30 24.45
N THR A 372 -3.83 -21.40 25.20
CA THR A 372 -3.70 -22.10 26.47
C THR A 372 -2.98 -21.22 27.49
N ASN A 373 -3.05 -21.57 28.78
CA ASN A 373 -2.30 -20.93 29.87
C ASN A 373 -2.55 -19.42 30.04
N GLY A 374 -3.61 -18.89 29.41
CA GLY A 374 -3.96 -17.46 29.35
C GLY A 374 -3.73 -16.88 27.96
N ASP A 375 -2.47 -16.75 27.57
CA ASP A 375 -1.99 -15.93 26.44
C ASP A 375 -0.99 -16.65 25.52
N VAL A 376 -0.98 -17.99 25.54
CA VAL A 376 0.09 -18.82 24.94
C VAL A 376 -0.44 -19.78 23.89
N LEU A 377 0.29 -19.85 22.77
CA LEU A 377 0.18 -20.90 21.76
C LEU A 377 1.31 -21.90 22.05
N ASP A 378 1.00 -22.95 22.81
CA ASP A 378 1.98 -23.93 23.28
C ASP A 378 2.20 -25.02 22.22
N GLU A 379 3.47 -25.21 21.85
CA GLU A 379 3.96 -26.26 20.95
C GLU A 379 3.46 -27.68 21.30
N PRO A 380 3.16 -28.55 20.32
CA PRO A 380 2.91 -28.26 18.89
C PRO A 380 1.42 -27.93 18.59
N ASP A 381 0.49 -28.21 19.50
CA ASP A 381 -0.96 -28.04 19.29
C ASP A 381 -1.43 -26.55 19.27
N GLY A 382 -0.50 -25.61 19.43
CA GLY A 382 -0.77 -24.18 19.65
C GLY A 382 -1.11 -23.41 18.37
N VAL A 383 -0.38 -23.67 17.28
CA VAL A 383 -0.72 -23.20 15.92
C VAL A 383 -0.60 -24.38 14.98
N LYS A 384 -1.62 -24.55 14.14
CA LYS A 384 -1.66 -25.55 13.08
C LYS A 384 -2.07 -24.89 11.77
N TYR A 385 -1.27 -25.09 10.73
CA TYR A 385 -1.55 -24.70 9.36
C TYR A 385 -1.89 -25.94 8.53
N GLU A 386 -2.93 -25.84 7.71
CA GLU A 386 -3.38 -26.90 6.80
C GLU A 386 -3.65 -26.31 5.41
N THR A 387 -3.22 -27.04 4.38
CA THR A 387 -3.59 -26.76 2.98
C THR A 387 -3.77 -28.08 2.21
N THR A 388 -4.56 -28.05 1.15
CA THR A 388 -4.96 -29.22 0.36
C THR A 388 -5.08 -28.84 -1.12
N ALA A 389 -4.39 -29.56 -2.00
CA ALA A 389 -4.41 -29.27 -3.42
C ALA A 389 -5.82 -29.45 -4.00
N GLN A 390 -6.26 -28.47 -4.79
CA GLN A 390 -7.44 -28.56 -5.63
C GLN A 390 -7.02 -28.92 -7.06
N LYS A 391 -7.97 -29.40 -7.85
CA LYS A 391 -7.78 -29.55 -9.30
C LYS A 391 -8.10 -28.22 -9.94
N ASP A 392 -7.31 -27.88 -10.94
CA ASP A 392 -7.48 -26.68 -11.75
C ASP A 392 -7.42 -27.07 -13.24
N THR A 393 -8.00 -26.25 -14.11
CA THR A 393 -8.02 -26.44 -15.57
C THR A 393 -7.04 -25.46 -16.20
N PHE A 394 -6.22 -25.90 -17.15
CA PHE A 394 -5.39 -24.93 -17.87
C PHE A 394 -6.28 -23.98 -18.68
N ASP A 395 -5.94 -22.69 -18.66
CA ASP A 395 -6.53 -21.65 -19.53
C ASP A 395 -6.61 -22.16 -20.99
N PHE A 396 -5.56 -22.84 -21.43
CA PHE A 396 -5.58 -23.62 -22.67
C PHE A 396 -6.13 -25.05 -22.48
N ASP A 397 -7.47 -25.15 -22.45
CA ASP A 397 -8.35 -26.34 -22.45
C ASP A 397 -7.73 -27.67 -22.99
N GLU A 398 -7.05 -27.68 -24.16
CA GLU A 398 -6.48 -28.91 -24.76
C GLU A 398 -5.30 -29.51 -23.95
N TRP A 399 -4.77 -28.82 -22.92
CA TRP A 399 -3.75 -29.34 -22.02
C TRP A 399 -4.31 -30.13 -20.82
N GLY A 400 -5.59 -29.97 -20.47
CA GLY A 400 -6.29 -30.73 -19.43
C GLY A 400 -6.34 -30.06 -18.06
N GLU A 401 -6.00 -30.80 -17.00
CA GLU A 401 -6.05 -30.33 -15.61
C GLU A 401 -4.68 -30.46 -14.91
N PHE A 402 -4.42 -29.59 -13.93
CA PHE A 402 -3.34 -29.74 -12.95
C PHE A 402 -3.89 -29.76 -11.51
N TRP A 403 -3.00 -29.89 -10.55
CA TRP A 403 -3.27 -29.74 -9.13
C TRP A 403 -2.53 -28.49 -8.64
N THR A 404 -3.29 -27.46 -8.27
CA THR A 404 -2.77 -26.27 -7.59
C THR A 404 -2.96 -26.37 -6.08
N ILE A 405 -2.10 -25.71 -5.31
CA ILE A 405 -2.17 -25.63 -3.85
C ILE A 405 -1.69 -24.25 -3.39
N GLY A 406 -2.52 -23.55 -2.61
CA GLY A 406 -2.08 -22.36 -1.88
C GLY A 406 -1.12 -22.77 -0.77
N PHE A 407 0.08 -22.18 -0.73
CA PHE A 407 1.09 -22.46 0.29
C PHE A 407 1.79 -21.16 0.72
N LEU A 408 1.65 -20.79 2.00
CA LEU A 408 2.20 -19.55 2.57
C LEU A 408 1.72 -18.28 1.83
N ALA A 409 0.41 -18.18 1.55
CA ALA A 409 -0.25 -17.13 0.75
C ALA A 409 0.03 -17.14 -0.77
N ASP A 410 1.02 -17.90 -1.24
CA ASP A 410 1.41 -18.01 -2.65
C ASP A 410 0.73 -19.21 -3.36
N GLU A 411 0.59 -19.14 -4.69
CA GLU A 411 0.15 -20.27 -5.50
C GLU A 411 1.31 -21.23 -5.89
N TYR A 412 1.07 -22.53 -5.76
CA TYR A 412 2.00 -23.57 -6.19
C TYR A 412 1.34 -24.68 -7.02
N PHE A 413 1.99 -25.04 -8.13
CA PHE A 413 1.77 -26.30 -8.81
C PHE A 413 2.31 -27.47 -7.97
N ALA A 414 1.46 -28.47 -7.75
CA ALA A 414 1.81 -29.72 -7.11
C ALA A 414 2.01 -30.87 -8.12
N ALA A 415 1.09 -31.04 -9.08
CA ALA A 415 1.10 -32.18 -10.00
C ALA A 415 0.27 -32.00 -11.27
N TYR A 416 0.63 -32.70 -12.36
CA TYR A 416 -0.26 -32.88 -13.52
C TYR A 416 -1.32 -33.97 -13.25
N VAL A 417 -2.56 -33.81 -13.73
CA VAL A 417 -3.65 -34.79 -13.57
C VAL A 417 -3.60 -35.90 -14.62
N GLU A 418 -3.92 -37.15 -14.25
CA GLU A 418 -4.03 -38.27 -15.22
C GLU A 418 -5.34 -38.18 -16.04
N GLY A 419 -5.24 -37.65 -17.26
CA GLY A 419 -6.34 -37.58 -18.23
C GLY A 419 -6.18 -38.51 -19.44
N GLY A 420 -6.92 -38.21 -20.52
CA GLY A 420 -6.73 -38.87 -21.81
C GLY A 420 -5.47 -38.39 -22.53
N LYS A 421 -4.85 -39.20 -23.40
CA LYS A 421 -3.60 -38.79 -24.07
C LYS A 421 -3.79 -37.59 -25.03
N GLU A 422 -5.01 -37.38 -25.52
CA GLU A 422 -5.36 -36.28 -26.41
C GLU A 422 -5.77 -35.02 -25.61
N ASP A 423 -6.06 -35.17 -24.31
CA ASP A 423 -6.74 -34.19 -23.44
C ASP A 423 -5.97 -33.93 -22.11
N ALA A 424 -4.70 -34.35 -22.04
CA ALA A 424 -3.81 -34.18 -20.87
C ALA A 424 -2.33 -34.25 -21.31
N TYR A 425 -1.95 -33.48 -22.33
CA TYR A 425 -0.67 -33.67 -23.02
C TYR A 425 0.55 -33.56 -22.09
N LEU A 426 0.57 -32.57 -21.21
CA LEU A 426 1.71 -32.27 -20.33
C LEU A 426 1.98 -33.39 -19.32
N TYR A 427 0.92 -34.08 -18.84
CA TYR A 427 1.02 -35.30 -18.03
C TYR A 427 1.80 -36.41 -18.76
N TYR A 428 1.47 -36.69 -20.02
CA TYR A 428 2.08 -37.80 -20.77
C TYR A 428 3.48 -37.48 -21.31
N ASP A 429 3.81 -36.20 -21.48
CA ASP A 429 5.10 -35.76 -21.99
C ASP A 429 6.16 -35.58 -20.89
N SER A 430 5.72 -35.29 -19.66
CA SER A 430 6.52 -35.35 -18.43
C SER A 430 6.94 -36.79 -18.09
N THR A 431 8.10 -36.98 -17.45
CA THR A 431 8.59 -38.31 -17.02
C THR A 431 8.07 -38.67 -15.64
N ASP A 432 8.37 -37.86 -14.63
CA ASP A 432 7.60 -37.75 -13.39
C ASP A 432 6.75 -36.47 -13.39
N ARG A 433 5.73 -36.41 -12.52
CA ARG A 433 4.52 -35.59 -12.71
C ARG A 433 3.95 -34.95 -11.45
N ASN A 434 4.46 -35.30 -10.27
CA ASN A 434 3.91 -34.89 -8.98
C ASN A 434 5.09 -34.55 -8.06
N LEU A 435 5.32 -33.25 -7.87
CA LEU A 435 6.46 -32.74 -7.10
C LEU A 435 6.38 -33.18 -5.63
N MET A 436 5.17 -33.34 -5.08
CA MET A 436 4.97 -33.79 -3.71
C MET A 436 5.43 -35.24 -3.47
N VAL A 437 5.66 -36.05 -4.52
CA VAL A 437 6.25 -37.40 -4.37
C VAL A 437 7.73 -37.33 -3.96
N ASP A 438 8.43 -36.28 -4.38
CA ASP A 438 9.79 -35.94 -3.96
C ASP A 438 9.78 -34.84 -2.87
N GLU A 439 8.61 -34.60 -2.24
CA GLU A 439 8.37 -33.63 -1.17
C GLU A 439 8.69 -32.17 -1.55
N GLN A 440 8.30 -31.76 -2.76
CA GLN A 440 8.56 -30.42 -3.31
C GLN A 440 7.30 -29.75 -3.89
N LEU A 441 7.36 -28.43 -4.07
CA LEU A 441 6.40 -27.60 -4.79
C LEU A 441 7.12 -26.66 -5.78
N SER A 442 6.40 -26.06 -6.73
CA SER A 442 6.92 -25.02 -7.64
C SER A 442 5.84 -23.96 -7.91
N LYS A 443 6.19 -22.66 -7.84
CA LYS A 443 5.20 -21.59 -8.07
C LYS A 443 4.62 -21.69 -9.48
N VAL A 444 3.32 -21.42 -9.62
CA VAL A 444 2.75 -21.06 -10.93
C VAL A 444 3.25 -19.66 -11.28
N LEU A 445 3.60 -19.44 -12.55
CA LEU A 445 4.11 -18.15 -13.04
C LEU A 445 3.34 -17.63 -14.26
N ILE A 446 2.89 -18.53 -15.13
CA ILE A 446 1.98 -18.21 -16.23
C ILE A 446 1.02 -19.39 -16.42
N ASP A 447 -0.27 -19.13 -16.41
CA ASP A 447 -1.23 -19.78 -17.30
C ASP A 447 -1.92 -18.65 -18.09
N ASP A 448 -2.17 -18.86 -19.38
CA ASP A 448 -2.68 -17.82 -20.30
C ASP A 448 -3.10 -18.39 -21.67
N ASP A 449 -4.33 -18.12 -22.11
CA ASP A 449 -4.84 -18.45 -23.46
C ASP A 449 -4.69 -17.31 -24.50
N GLU A 450 -4.35 -16.07 -24.11
CA GLU A 450 -4.43 -14.89 -24.99
C GLU A 450 -3.57 -15.02 -26.27
N GLU A 451 -4.07 -14.46 -27.39
CA GLU A 451 -3.41 -14.53 -28.71
C GLU A 451 -2.12 -13.65 -28.83
N ARG A 452 -1.05 -14.02 -28.12
CA ARG A 452 0.26 -13.36 -28.22
C ARG A 452 0.93 -13.68 -29.57
N THR A 453 1.65 -12.71 -30.14
CA THR A 453 2.29 -12.84 -31.46
C THR A 453 3.72 -12.30 -31.44
N PHE A 454 4.68 -13.14 -31.85
CA PHE A 454 6.12 -12.86 -31.74
C PHE A 454 6.88 -13.19 -33.03
N THR A 455 8.15 -12.77 -33.13
CA THR A 455 8.91 -12.78 -34.39
C THR A 455 10.38 -13.16 -34.26
N THR A 456 11.02 -13.44 -35.40
CA THR A 456 12.49 -13.57 -35.55
C THR A 456 13.33 -12.37 -35.08
N GLY A 457 12.73 -11.22 -34.72
CA GLY A 457 13.44 -10.08 -34.11
C GLY A 457 12.85 -9.60 -32.79
N THR A 458 11.86 -10.30 -32.25
CA THR A 458 11.17 -10.02 -30.98
C THR A 458 10.72 -11.37 -30.43
N PRO A 459 11.49 -11.98 -29.51
CA PRO A 459 11.13 -13.23 -28.84
C PRO A 459 9.78 -13.13 -28.13
N LEU A 460 9.24 -14.28 -27.72
CA LEU A 460 8.23 -14.35 -26.68
C LEU A 460 8.96 -14.29 -25.34
N GLU A 461 8.74 -13.21 -24.59
CA GLU A 461 9.21 -13.05 -23.21
C GLU A 461 8.42 -13.99 -22.28
N LEU A 462 9.10 -14.53 -21.28
CA LEU A 462 8.62 -15.52 -20.31
C LEU A 462 9.26 -15.20 -18.95
N GLU A 463 8.67 -15.70 -17.86
CA GLU A 463 9.14 -15.36 -16.51
C GLU A 463 10.52 -15.94 -16.18
N GLU A 464 11.18 -15.41 -15.14
CA GLU A 464 12.53 -15.82 -14.69
C GLU A 464 13.62 -15.79 -15.79
N ASP A 465 13.71 -14.68 -16.53
CA ASP A 465 14.71 -14.45 -17.60
C ASP A 465 14.65 -15.48 -18.77
N TYR A 466 13.51 -16.16 -18.96
CA TYR A 466 13.30 -17.03 -20.11
C TYR A 466 12.85 -16.26 -21.36
N GLU A 467 13.32 -16.68 -22.54
CA GLU A 467 12.87 -16.14 -23.84
C GLU A 467 12.71 -17.28 -24.87
N LEU A 468 11.57 -17.35 -25.57
CA LEU A 468 11.37 -18.26 -26.70
C LEU A 468 11.51 -17.53 -28.04
N ALA A 469 12.60 -17.79 -28.76
CA ALA A 469 12.94 -17.10 -30.01
C ALA A 469 12.72 -17.94 -31.26
N ILE A 470 12.03 -17.39 -32.28
CA ILE A 470 11.94 -17.98 -33.61
C ILE A 470 13.30 -17.87 -34.30
N GLN A 471 13.87 -19.00 -34.73
CA GLN A 471 15.14 -19.04 -35.47
C GLN A 471 14.92 -19.15 -36.99
N ALA A 472 13.91 -19.89 -37.43
CA ALA A 472 13.46 -19.94 -38.82
C ALA A 472 12.10 -20.65 -38.96
N ILE A 473 11.28 -20.20 -39.91
CA ILE A 473 10.17 -21.00 -40.45
C ILE A 473 10.62 -21.70 -41.75
N ASP A 474 10.06 -22.85 -42.09
CA ASP A 474 10.35 -23.55 -43.34
C ASP A 474 9.72 -22.90 -44.59
N LEU A 475 9.93 -23.50 -45.78
CA LEU A 475 9.48 -22.92 -47.04
C LEU A 475 7.98 -23.08 -47.29
N ASP A 476 7.32 -24.03 -46.62
CA ASP A 476 5.91 -24.32 -46.78
C ASP A 476 5.05 -23.65 -45.68
N GLY A 477 5.69 -23.10 -44.62
CA GLY A 477 5.04 -22.44 -43.48
C GLY A 477 4.66 -23.39 -42.34
N ASN A 478 5.01 -24.67 -42.46
CA ASN A 478 4.47 -25.73 -41.61
C ASN A 478 5.35 -26.05 -40.40
N LYS A 479 6.62 -25.64 -40.40
CA LYS A 479 7.59 -25.93 -39.34
C LYS A 479 8.19 -24.64 -38.79
N VAL A 480 8.18 -24.50 -37.46
CA VAL A 480 8.88 -23.44 -36.74
C VAL A 480 10.07 -24.05 -36.01
N TYR A 481 11.30 -23.60 -36.30
CA TYR A 481 12.47 -23.91 -35.46
C TYR A 481 12.61 -22.82 -34.40
N VAL A 482 12.55 -23.20 -33.12
CA VAL A 482 12.61 -22.31 -31.96
C VAL A 482 13.81 -22.64 -31.08
N GLN A 483 14.28 -21.64 -30.33
CA GLN A 483 15.27 -21.78 -29.26
C GLN A 483 14.73 -21.14 -27.99
N LEU A 484 14.73 -21.88 -26.89
CA LEU A 484 14.50 -21.35 -25.56
C LEU A 484 15.84 -20.88 -24.99
N MET A 485 15.85 -19.68 -24.43
CA MET A 485 17.02 -19.06 -23.79
C MET A 485 16.70 -18.77 -22.33
N LYS A 486 17.72 -18.80 -21.46
CA LYS A 486 17.72 -18.21 -20.11
C LYS A 486 19.05 -17.49 -19.92
N ASP A 487 19.06 -16.33 -19.25
CA ASP A 487 20.24 -15.44 -19.14
C ASP A 487 20.85 -15.05 -20.53
N GLY A 488 20.02 -15.00 -21.58
CA GLY A 488 20.48 -14.83 -22.97
C GLY A 488 21.30 -16.00 -23.54
N ALA A 489 21.31 -17.16 -22.88
CA ALA A 489 21.97 -18.39 -23.31
C ALA A 489 20.95 -19.47 -23.72
N VAL A 490 21.14 -20.08 -24.90
CA VAL A 490 20.25 -21.14 -25.40
C VAL A 490 20.34 -22.39 -24.50
N VAL A 491 19.22 -22.74 -23.86
CA VAL A 491 19.07 -23.92 -22.99
C VAL A 491 18.44 -25.11 -23.73
N ASP A 492 17.54 -24.86 -24.68
CA ASP A 492 16.91 -25.90 -25.50
C ASP A 492 16.56 -25.40 -26.93
N SER A 493 16.27 -26.33 -27.85
CA SER A 493 15.75 -25.99 -29.18
C SER A 493 14.91 -27.11 -29.81
N ALA A 494 13.72 -26.77 -30.29
CA ALA A 494 12.76 -27.72 -30.86
C ALA A 494 12.25 -27.30 -32.24
N VAL A 495 11.55 -28.21 -32.92
CA VAL A 495 10.78 -27.92 -34.13
C VAL A 495 9.31 -28.25 -33.90
N VAL A 496 8.46 -27.23 -33.94
CA VAL A 496 7.00 -27.33 -33.82
C VAL A 496 6.38 -27.38 -35.21
N GLU A 497 5.26 -28.09 -35.40
CA GLU A 497 4.61 -28.30 -36.71
C GLU A 497 3.17 -27.72 -36.81
N PRO A 498 2.88 -26.48 -36.36
CA PRO A 498 1.51 -26.06 -36.03
C PRO A 498 0.54 -25.98 -37.23
N SER A 499 1.03 -25.85 -38.46
CA SER A 499 0.19 -25.75 -39.68
C SER A 499 0.19 -27.01 -40.55
N LYS A 500 0.70 -28.13 -40.02
CA LYS A 500 0.72 -29.45 -40.66
C LYS A 500 -0.70 -30.03 -40.82
N ASP A 501 -0.92 -30.74 -41.93
CA ASP A 501 -2.18 -31.40 -42.26
C ASP A 501 -2.50 -32.51 -41.23
N GLY A 502 -3.47 -32.25 -40.35
CA GLY A 502 -3.85 -33.14 -39.26
C GLY A 502 -2.96 -33.05 -38.00
N ALA A 503 -2.34 -31.90 -37.74
CA ALA A 503 -1.63 -31.64 -36.48
C ALA A 503 -2.53 -31.79 -35.25
N ASP A 504 -2.03 -32.48 -34.22
CA ASP A 504 -2.61 -32.60 -32.89
C ASP A 504 -1.92 -31.65 -31.89
N VAL A 505 -2.37 -31.62 -30.62
CA VAL A 505 -1.77 -30.78 -29.57
C VAL A 505 -0.26 -31.04 -29.39
N GLN A 506 0.22 -32.27 -29.63
CA GLN A 506 1.65 -32.61 -29.56
C GLN A 506 2.45 -32.07 -30.75
N ASP A 507 1.87 -31.99 -31.94
CA ASP A 507 2.48 -31.32 -33.10
C ASP A 507 2.55 -29.79 -32.96
N LYS A 508 1.62 -29.19 -32.20
CA LYS A 508 1.51 -27.73 -32.00
C LYS A 508 2.21 -27.19 -30.73
N THR A 509 2.46 -28.01 -29.71
CA THR A 509 2.96 -27.54 -28.41
C THR A 509 4.49 -27.68 -28.31
N TYR A 510 5.19 -26.57 -28.08
CA TYR A 510 6.55 -26.59 -27.56
C TYR A 510 6.52 -26.97 -26.07
N THR A 511 7.46 -27.79 -25.61
CA THR A 511 7.62 -28.16 -24.20
C THR A 511 9.10 -28.11 -23.82
N TYR A 512 9.40 -27.49 -22.68
CA TYR A 512 10.71 -27.58 -22.03
C TYR A 512 10.60 -28.45 -20.77
N LYS A 513 11.55 -29.38 -20.62
CA LYS A 513 11.58 -30.36 -19.53
C LYS A 513 12.96 -30.39 -18.87
N LYS A 514 13.00 -30.05 -17.59
CA LYS A 514 14.22 -30.08 -16.75
C LYS A 514 14.07 -31.10 -15.62
N TRP A 515 15.19 -31.44 -14.97
CA TRP A 515 15.11 -31.90 -13.58
C TRP A 515 14.79 -30.66 -12.74
N LEU A 516 13.72 -30.73 -11.96
CA LEU A 516 13.24 -29.66 -11.10
C LEU A 516 13.33 -30.20 -9.67
N GLY A 517 14.23 -29.64 -8.87
CA GLY A 517 14.72 -30.32 -7.66
C GLY A 517 15.24 -31.73 -7.98
N ASP A 518 14.74 -32.74 -7.26
CA ASP A 518 15.06 -34.15 -7.52
C ASP A 518 14.06 -34.84 -8.48
N THR A 519 12.94 -34.20 -8.84
CA THR A 519 11.94 -34.73 -9.78
C THR A 519 12.48 -34.85 -11.22
N GLU A 520 12.42 -36.06 -11.80
CA GLU A 520 12.97 -36.33 -13.13
C GLU A 520 12.06 -35.82 -14.28
N LYS A 521 12.53 -34.82 -15.03
CA LYS A 521 12.00 -34.41 -16.35
C LYS A 521 10.48 -34.16 -16.38
N ILE A 522 10.02 -33.33 -15.47
CA ILE A 522 8.70 -32.69 -15.54
C ILE A 522 8.71 -31.56 -16.59
N VAL A 523 7.57 -31.27 -17.22
CA VAL A 523 7.39 -30.05 -18.04
C VAL A 523 7.34 -28.85 -17.12
N VAL A 524 8.14 -27.82 -17.43
CA VAL A 524 8.17 -26.55 -16.67
C VAL A 524 7.73 -25.34 -17.50
N ILE A 525 7.85 -25.42 -18.83
CA ILE A 525 7.30 -24.44 -19.77
C ILE A 525 6.60 -25.21 -20.90
N ALA A 526 5.39 -24.81 -21.25
CA ALA A 526 4.71 -25.22 -22.48
C ALA A 526 4.19 -23.99 -23.24
N VAL A 527 4.24 -24.04 -24.58
CA VAL A 527 3.74 -22.96 -25.44
C VAL A 527 3.03 -23.57 -26.64
N HIS A 528 1.74 -23.30 -26.77
CA HIS A 528 0.89 -23.81 -27.85
C HIS A 528 0.89 -22.85 -29.04
N PHE A 529 1.19 -23.36 -30.24
CA PHE A 529 1.28 -22.54 -31.46
C PHE A 529 0.01 -22.64 -32.31
N LYS A 530 -0.87 -21.62 -32.22
CA LYS A 530 -2.03 -21.40 -33.11
C LYS A 530 -1.68 -21.59 -34.58
N ASN A 531 -0.66 -20.86 -35.04
CA ASN A 531 -0.21 -20.84 -36.43
C ASN A 531 1.17 -20.18 -36.58
N ALA A 532 1.78 -20.34 -37.75
CA ALA A 532 3.05 -19.71 -38.09
C ALA A 532 3.06 -19.15 -39.51
N PHE A 533 3.72 -18.01 -39.73
CA PHE A 533 3.75 -17.33 -41.02
C PHE A 533 5.15 -16.89 -41.42
N ARG A 534 5.57 -17.36 -42.60
CA ARG A 534 6.83 -16.98 -43.25
C ARG A 534 6.68 -15.64 -44.00
N GLY A 535 7.19 -14.56 -43.43
CA GLY A 535 7.16 -13.24 -44.07
C GLY A 535 8.24 -13.02 -45.14
N THR A 536 8.27 -11.81 -45.70
CA THR A 536 9.32 -11.39 -46.65
C THR A 536 10.59 -10.91 -45.95
N ASP A 537 10.46 -10.35 -44.75
CA ASP A 537 11.52 -9.63 -44.04
C ASP A 537 11.75 -10.18 -42.61
N GLN A 538 10.71 -10.77 -41.99
CA GLN A 538 10.76 -11.53 -40.74
C GLN A 538 9.80 -12.72 -40.80
N ASP A 539 10.15 -13.82 -40.14
CA ASP A 539 9.23 -14.93 -39.82
C ASP A 539 8.53 -14.64 -38.47
N LEU A 540 7.24 -15.03 -38.36
CA LEU A 540 6.29 -14.69 -37.29
C LEU A 540 5.50 -15.93 -36.83
N ALA A 541 5.13 -15.99 -35.55
CA ALA A 541 4.19 -16.98 -35.02
C ALA A 541 3.17 -16.35 -34.07
N THR A 542 1.99 -16.95 -34.00
CA THR A 542 0.95 -16.63 -32.99
C THR A 542 0.77 -17.85 -32.10
N VAL A 543 0.72 -17.60 -30.80
CA VAL A 543 0.45 -18.57 -29.73
C VAL A 543 -0.90 -18.23 -29.10
N ASP A 544 -1.48 -19.22 -28.44
CA ASP A 544 -2.77 -19.19 -27.76
C ASP A 544 -2.75 -20.32 -26.74
N GLY A 545 -2.14 -20.06 -25.57
CA GLY A 545 -1.71 -21.07 -24.60
C GLY A 545 -0.23 -20.95 -24.24
N ILE A 546 0.06 -20.45 -23.04
CA ILE A 546 1.38 -20.38 -22.41
C ILE A 546 1.24 -20.91 -20.98
N TRP A 547 2.03 -21.94 -20.63
CA TRP A 547 2.13 -22.46 -19.27
C TRP A 547 3.57 -22.35 -18.79
N GLN A 548 3.77 -21.84 -17.57
CA GLN A 548 5.06 -21.82 -16.91
C GLN A 548 4.92 -22.00 -15.38
N ILE A 549 5.76 -22.88 -14.84
CA ILE A 549 6.07 -22.96 -13.41
C ILE A 549 7.53 -22.56 -13.18
N SER A 550 7.84 -22.16 -11.94
CA SER A 550 9.18 -21.74 -11.53
C SER A 550 10.24 -22.81 -11.80
N ASP A 551 11.42 -22.37 -12.24
CA ASP A 551 12.60 -23.22 -12.37
C ASP A 551 13.33 -23.40 -11.01
N VAL A 552 12.79 -22.80 -9.94
CA VAL A 552 13.14 -23.02 -8.52
C VAL A 552 12.04 -23.88 -7.84
N VAL A 553 12.43 -24.67 -6.83
CA VAL A 553 11.51 -25.45 -6.00
C VAL A 553 11.38 -24.85 -4.61
N THR A 554 10.17 -24.95 -4.05
CA THR A 554 9.90 -24.77 -2.62
C THR A 554 9.94 -26.14 -1.94
N ASP A 555 10.65 -26.22 -0.82
CA ASP A 555 10.94 -27.46 -0.09
C ASP A 555 9.85 -27.77 0.93
N VAL A 556 9.31 -28.98 0.93
CA VAL A 556 8.29 -29.41 1.89
C VAL A 556 8.62 -30.79 2.50
N GLU A 557 9.90 -31.20 2.57
CA GLU A 557 10.31 -32.39 3.35
C GLU A 557 9.77 -32.33 4.81
N GLU A 558 9.36 -33.48 5.38
CA GLU A 558 9.06 -33.57 6.83
C GLU A 558 10.29 -33.09 7.66
N ASP A 559 10.05 -32.41 8.79
CA ASP A 559 11.04 -31.64 9.57
C ASP A 559 11.49 -30.27 8.97
N THR A 560 10.91 -29.77 7.86
CA THR A 560 11.29 -28.45 7.28
C THR A 560 10.77 -27.26 8.10
N GLU A 561 11.68 -26.37 8.54
CA GLU A 561 11.38 -25.16 9.34
C GLU A 561 11.03 -23.94 8.47
N TYR A 562 9.83 -23.38 8.66
CA TYR A 562 9.35 -22.10 8.16
C TYR A 562 9.13 -21.13 9.34
N ASP A 563 10.21 -20.50 9.78
CA ASP A 563 10.34 -19.57 10.91
C ASP A 563 9.92 -20.12 12.28
N LYS A 564 8.61 -20.20 12.56
CA LYS A 564 8.05 -20.79 13.80
C LYS A 564 7.19 -22.02 13.56
N MET A 565 7.04 -22.43 12.29
CA MET A 565 6.16 -23.51 11.87
C MET A 565 6.99 -24.58 11.16
N THR A 566 6.74 -25.85 11.47
CA THR A 566 7.51 -27.00 10.95
C THR A 566 6.60 -27.90 10.13
N VAL A 567 7.07 -28.40 8.98
CA VAL A 567 6.32 -29.35 8.14
C VAL A 567 6.26 -30.72 8.83
N GLN A 568 5.03 -31.14 9.18
CA GLN A 568 4.76 -32.34 9.96
C GLN A 568 4.30 -33.54 9.12
N THR A 569 3.57 -33.28 8.02
CA THR A 569 3.14 -34.32 7.10
C THR A 569 2.96 -33.77 5.69
N VAL A 570 3.51 -34.46 4.70
CA VAL A 570 3.14 -34.31 3.28
C VAL A 570 2.40 -35.55 2.79
N ASN A 571 1.25 -35.34 2.14
CA ASN A 571 0.52 -36.40 1.47
C ASN A 571 0.50 -36.14 -0.04
N SER A 572 1.19 -36.97 -0.80
CA SER A 572 1.29 -36.91 -2.27
C SER A 572 0.27 -37.80 -3.00
N ALA A 573 -0.75 -38.28 -2.30
CA ALA A 573 -1.89 -39.00 -2.88
C ALA A 573 -3.23 -38.38 -2.44
N GLU A 574 -4.26 -38.41 -3.30
CA GLU A 574 -5.55 -37.77 -3.05
C GLU A 574 -6.18 -38.09 -1.66
N PRO A 575 -6.63 -37.08 -0.89
CA PRO A 575 -6.46 -35.64 -1.12
C PRO A 575 -5.01 -35.21 -0.82
N MET A 576 -4.34 -34.59 -1.80
CA MET A 576 -2.95 -34.16 -1.59
C MET A 576 -2.92 -32.95 -0.66
N SER A 577 -2.08 -32.98 0.37
CA SER A 577 -2.19 -32.02 1.48
C SER A 577 -0.87 -31.84 2.22
N ILE A 578 -0.68 -30.65 2.78
CA ILE A 578 0.43 -30.32 3.67
C ILE A 578 -0.14 -29.87 5.01
N MET A 579 0.53 -30.26 6.10
CA MET A 579 0.22 -29.81 7.45
C MET A 579 1.50 -29.38 8.15
N MET A 580 1.45 -28.21 8.78
CA MET A 580 2.52 -27.65 9.60
C MET A 580 1.98 -27.30 10.99
N ASP A 581 2.82 -27.40 12.01
CA ASP A 581 2.50 -26.95 13.37
C ASP A 581 3.68 -26.21 14.03
N ASN A 582 3.50 -25.70 15.25
CA ASN A 582 4.54 -24.92 15.93
C ASN A 582 5.49 -25.75 16.82
N GLU A 583 5.92 -26.94 16.38
CA GLU A 583 6.93 -27.75 17.09
C GLU A 583 8.23 -26.97 17.39
N ASP A 584 8.81 -27.22 18.58
CA ASP A 584 9.94 -26.50 19.21
C ASP A 584 9.73 -24.95 19.36
N ASN A 585 8.56 -24.41 19.00
CA ASN A 585 8.30 -22.98 18.81
C ASN A 585 7.09 -22.44 19.61
N LYS A 586 7.19 -22.43 20.94
CA LYS A 586 6.21 -21.73 21.80
C LYS A 586 6.04 -20.24 21.44
N ILE A 587 4.80 -19.80 21.20
CA ILE A 587 4.46 -18.38 20.95
C ILE A 587 3.64 -17.79 22.11
N THR A 588 3.81 -16.50 22.39
CA THR A 588 3.03 -15.74 23.39
C THR A 588 2.39 -14.51 22.74
N LEU A 589 1.14 -14.21 23.11
CA LEU A 589 0.34 -13.08 22.63
C LEU A 589 0.27 -12.02 23.74
N SER A 590 1.03 -10.94 23.64
CA SER A 590 1.13 -9.90 24.68
C SER A 590 0.95 -8.51 24.07
N LYS A 591 0.39 -7.55 24.82
CA LYS A 591 0.19 -6.14 24.41
C LYS A 591 1.32 -5.57 23.52
N ASN A 592 0.95 -4.94 22.40
CA ASN A 592 1.79 -4.39 21.33
C ASN A 592 2.91 -5.34 20.87
N LYS A 593 2.53 -6.34 20.07
CA LYS A 593 3.47 -7.25 19.42
C LYS A 593 3.02 -7.48 17.98
N ASP A 594 3.80 -6.97 17.05
CA ASP A 594 4.02 -7.65 15.78
C ASP A 594 5.07 -8.75 15.98
N GLN A 595 4.82 -9.93 15.41
CA GLN A 595 5.77 -11.03 15.31
C GLN A 595 5.48 -11.92 14.10
N LEU A 596 6.53 -12.24 13.35
CA LEU A 596 6.55 -13.27 12.31
C LEU A 596 5.94 -14.61 12.79
N LEU A 597 5.23 -15.32 11.92
CA LEU A 597 4.78 -16.70 12.12
C LEU A 597 5.45 -17.65 11.14
N MET A 598 5.31 -17.41 9.83
CA MET A 598 5.90 -18.19 8.76
C MET A 598 5.98 -17.35 7.47
N GLN A 599 7.19 -16.98 7.06
CA GLN A 599 7.48 -16.12 5.89
C GLN A 599 6.55 -14.91 5.76
N ASN A 600 5.62 -14.92 4.81
CA ASN A 600 4.71 -13.82 4.50
C ASN A 600 3.72 -13.53 5.64
N ILE A 601 3.42 -14.54 6.48
CA ILE A 601 2.37 -14.48 7.49
C ILE A 601 2.94 -14.12 8.87
N ARG A 602 2.32 -13.11 9.49
CA ARG A 602 2.68 -12.49 10.78
C ARG A 602 1.48 -12.49 11.73
N ILE A 603 1.72 -12.18 13.01
CA ILE A 603 0.71 -11.98 14.05
C ILE A 603 0.88 -10.57 14.63
N LYS A 604 -0.16 -9.74 14.58
CA LYS A 604 -0.22 -8.46 15.31
C LYS A 604 -1.22 -8.55 16.48
N THR A 605 -0.82 -8.08 17.65
CA THR A 605 -1.66 -7.96 18.86
C THR A 605 -1.71 -6.51 19.33
N ALA A 606 -2.89 -6.06 19.75
CA ALA A 606 -3.18 -4.66 20.07
C ALA A 606 -2.33 -4.04 21.21
N ASP A 607 -2.15 -2.71 21.19
CA ASP A 607 -1.67 -1.87 22.31
C ASP A 607 -2.80 -1.42 23.27
N GLN A 608 -3.91 -2.17 23.31
CA GLN A 608 -5.04 -2.00 24.25
C GLN A 608 -4.65 -1.60 25.67
N ASP A 609 -5.18 -0.49 26.17
CA ASP A 609 -4.93 -0.06 27.54
C ASP A 609 -5.71 -0.84 28.62
N VAL A 610 -6.88 -1.35 28.25
CA VAL A 610 -7.68 -2.24 29.10
C VAL A 610 -7.70 -3.65 28.52
N ILE A 611 -7.14 -4.59 29.29
CA ILE A 611 -7.17 -6.03 29.01
C ILE A 611 -7.80 -6.74 30.22
N THR A 612 -9.01 -7.28 30.03
CA THR A 612 -9.83 -7.93 31.06
C THR A 612 -10.48 -9.22 30.53
N ALA A 613 -11.38 -9.85 31.29
CA ALA A 613 -12.17 -10.99 30.80
C ALA A 613 -13.40 -10.53 29.99
N GLU A 614 -13.80 -9.28 30.16
CA GLU A 614 -14.87 -8.59 29.47
C GLU A 614 -14.37 -7.91 28.17
N GLU A 615 -13.13 -7.43 28.17
CA GLU A 615 -12.40 -6.80 27.06
C GLU A 615 -11.02 -7.48 26.90
N PRO A 616 -10.92 -8.66 26.24
CA PRO A 616 -9.66 -9.38 26.10
C PRO A 616 -8.72 -8.68 25.11
N LEU A 617 -7.44 -9.10 25.09
CA LEU A 617 -6.48 -8.65 24.08
C LEU A 617 -6.94 -9.10 22.68
N ARG A 618 -6.96 -8.18 21.73
CA ARG A 618 -7.29 -8.42 20.32
C ARG A 618 -6.04 -8.71 19.50
N PHE A 619 -6.18 -9.55 18.49
CA PHE A 619 -5.11 -9.91 17.58
C PHE A 619 -5.63 -10.40 16.23
N TYR A 620 -4.78 -10.32 15.20
CA TYR A 620 -5.02 -10.93 13.90
C TYR A 620 -3.74 -11.52 13.33
N ILE A 621 -3.90 -12.46 12.38
CA ILE A 621 -2.84 -12.75 11.40
C ILE A 621 -2.91 -11.71 10.27
N TYR A 622 -1.77 -11.39 9.67
CA TYR A 622 -1.70 -10.53 8.49
C TYR A 622 -0.53 -10.92 7.59
N GLU A 623 -0.58 -10.41 6.36
CA GLU A 623 0.50 -10.43 5.39
C GLU A 623 0.98 -9.00 5.10
N GLU A 624 2.28 -8.85 4.83
CA GLU A 624 2.94 -7.58 4.55
C GLU A 624 3.26 -7.49 3.05
N ALA A 625 2.66 -6.53 2.34
CA ALA A 625 2.89 -6.30 0.92
C ALA A 625 3.54 -4.91 0.70
N VAL A 626 4.40 -4.80 -0.33
CA VAL A 626 5.17 -3.58 -0.61
C VAL A 626 4.94 -3.11 -2.04
N ILE A 627 4.57 -1.84 -2.20
CA ILE A 627 4.57 -1.13 -3.49
C ILE A 627 5.83 -0.26 -3.49
N GLU A 628 6.78 -0.53 -4.37
CA GLU A 628 7.98 0.30 -4.52
C GLU A 628 7.63 1.63 -5.20
N ALA A 629 8.34 2.70 -4.81
CA ALA A 629 8.22 3.99 -5.50
C ALA A 629 9.00 3.94 -6.81
N GLU A 630 8.39 4.39 -7.92
CA GLU A 630 9.12 4.58 -9.18
C GLU A 630 10.39 5.42 -8.93
N GLU A 631 11.58 4.85 -9.17
CA GLU A 631 12.81 5.65 -9.18
C GLU A 631 12.71 6.69 -10.31
N GLU A 632 12.54 7.97 -9.96
CA GLU A 632 12.50 9.06 -10.93
C GLU A 632 13.82 9.07 -11.74
N GLU A 633 13.79 8.56 -12.97
CA GLU A 633 14.99 8.29 -13.77
C GLU A 633 15.78 9.60 -13.97
N ALA A 634 16.87 9.76 -13.21
CA ALA A 634 17.52 11.05 -13.02
C ALA A 634 18.02 11.64 -14.36
N ALA A 635 17.24 12.57 -14.90
CA ALA A 635 17.27 12.95 -16.31
C ALA A 635 18.71 13.17 -16.82
N PRO A 636 19.14 12.47 -17.88
CA PRO A 636 20.55 12.26 -18.18
C PRO A 636 21.28 13.59 -18.36
N ALA A 637 22.23 13.84 -17.46
CA ALA A 637 22.92 15.12 -17.34
C ALA A 637 23.47 15.58 -18.71
N PRO A 638 23.22 16.84 -19.11
CA PRO A 638 23.44 17.30 -20.47
C PRO A 638 24.92 17.15 -20.85
N VAL A 639 25.18 16.26 -21.82
CA VAL A 639 26.53 15.88 -22.23
C VAL A 639 27.30 17.11 -22.68
N GLU A 640 28.32 17.51 -21.92
CA GLU A 640 29.17 18.66 -22.29
C GLU A 640 29.81 18.41 -23.66
N ALA A 641 29.45 19.25 -24.64
CA ALA A 641 30.02 19.18 -25.97
C ALA A 641 31.54 19.42 -25.90
N PRO A 642 32.37 18.56 -26.50
CA PRO A 642 33.81 18.64 -26.34
C PRO A 642 34.36 19.96 -26.90
N VAL A 643 34.98 20.75 -26.02
CA VAL A 643 35.57 22.05 -26.37
C VAL A 643 36.65 21.85 -27.44
N ALA A 644 36.42 22.38 -28.63
CA ALA A 644 37.39 22.34 -29.70
C ALA A 644 38.54 23.32 -29.43
N GLU A 645 39.77 22.81 -29.31
CA GLU A 645 40.98 23.65 -29.27
C GLU A 645 41.23 24.31 -30.64
N GLU A 646 40.82 25.57 -30.81
CA GLU A 646 41.28 26.37 -31.95
C GLU A 646 42.76 26.79 -31.75
N PRO A 647 43.61 26.69 -32.80
CA PRO A 647 45.03 26.97 -32.68
C PRO A 647 45.30 28.49 -32.64
N VAL A 648 46.11 28.92 -31.66
CA VAL A 648 46.54 30.32 -31.50
C VAL A 648 47.25 30.83 -32.75
N ALA A 649 46.75 31.93 -33.32
CA ALA A 649 47.38 32.69 -34.40
C ALA A 649 47.69 34.12 -33.94
N GLU A 650 48.82 34.68 -34.39
CA GLU A 650 49.36 35.96 -33.89
C GLU A 650 48.61 37.20 -34.43
N GLU A 651 48.54 38.26 -33.63
CA GLU A 651 47.92 39.56 -33.98
C GLU A 651 48.59 40.29 -35.16
N PRO A 652 47.81 41.12 -35.87
CA PRO A 652 48.30 42.42 -36.34
C PRO A 652 47.43 43.59 -35.84
N VAL A 653 48.04 44.51 -35.08
CA VAL A 653 47.40 45.74 -34.56
C VAL A 653 47.21 46.80 -35.66
N ALA A 654 45.99 47.38 -35.79
CA ALA A 654 45.77 48.69 -36.42
C ALA A 654 44.41 49.36 -36.09
N GLU A 655 44.49 50.52 -35.43
CA GLU A 655 43.64 51.74 -35.51
C GLU A 655 42.10 51.70 -35.36
N GLU A 656 41.60 52.47 -34.37
CA GLU A 656 40.19 52.91 -34.24
C GLU A 656 39.78 53.93 -35.33
N PRO A 657 38.47 54.05 -35.61
CA PRO A 657 37.85 55.37 -35.49
C PRO A 657 36.52 55.38 -34.72
N VAL A 658 36.04 56.59 -34.39
CA VAL A 658 34.97 56.90 -33.40
C VAL A 658 33.62 57.23 -34.07
N ALA A 659 32.53 57.04 -33.31
CA ALA A 659 31.16 57.56 -33.51
C ALA A 659 30.24 56.76 -34.47
N GLU A 660 28.89 56.84 -34.43
CA GLU A 660 27.95 57.72 -33.70
C GLU A 660 26.80 56.92 -33.02
N GLU A 661 26.07 57.55 -32.07
CA GLU A 661 24.77 57.06 -31.58
C GLU A 661 23.63 57.34 -32.59
N PRO A 662 22.56 56.54 -32.58
CA PRO A 662 21.21 57.00 -32.92
C PRO A 662 20.24 56.90 -31.73
N VAL A 663 19.35 57.88 -31.63
CA VAL A 663 18.30 58.02 -30.60
C VAL A 663 16.92 57.65 -31.18
N ALA A 664 15.92 57.46 -30.30
CA ALA A 664 14.47 57.39 -30.52
C ALA A 664 13.88 55.95 -30.65
N GLU A 665 12.61 55.70 -30.31
CA GLU A 665 11.51 56.63 -29.98
C GLU A 665 10.49 56.02 -28.99
N GLU A 666 9.85 56.84 -28.15
CA GLU A 666 8.69 56.44 -27.32
C GLU A 666 7.37 56.57 -28.11
N PRO A 667 6.37 55.70 -27.85
CA PRO A 667 4.96 56.02 -28.02
C PRO A 667 4.24 56.21 -26.66
N VAL A 668 3.34 57.19 -26.58
CA VAL A 668 2.67 57.61 -25.33
C VAL A 668 1.18 57.26 -25.32
N ALA A 669 0.76 56.55 -24.27
CA ALA A 669 -0.55 56.47 -23.60
C ALA A 669 -1.88 56.34 -24.40
N GLU A 670 -2.79 55.54 -23.84
CA GLU A 670 -4.21 55.92 -23.69
C GLU A 670 -4.81 55.25 -22.43
N GLU A 671 -5.49 56.01 -21.57
CA GLU A 671 -6.36 55.49 -20.49
C GLU A 671 -7.80 55.34 -21.02
N PRO A 672 -8.65 54.51 -20.39
CA PRO A 672 -9.76 55.16 -19.67
C PRO A 672 -10.29 54.47 -18.40
N VAL A 673 -10.45 55.29 -17.35
CA VAL A 673 -11.64 55.37 -16.45
C VAL A 673 -12.00 54.15 -15.59
N VAL A 674 -11.48 54.22 -14.35
CA VAL A 674 -12.07 53.87 -13.04
C VAL A 674 -13.58 53.54 -13.00
N ASN A 675 -13.93 52.53 -12.19
CA ASN A 675 -15.17 52.57 -11.40
C ASN A 675 -14.91 52.07 -9.96
N GLU A 676 -15.33 52.86 -8.97
CA GLU A 676 -15.31 52.61 -7.51
C GLU A 676 -16.53 51.75 -7.10
N THR A 677 -16.67 51.13 -5.93
CA THR A 677 -15.88 50.97 -4.67
C THR A 677 -16.25 49.57 -4.07
N GLU A 678 -15.82 49.07 -2.90
CA GLU A 678 -15.23 49.71 -1.71
C GLU A 678 -13.91 49.02 -1.23
N PRO A 679 -13.70 48.36 -0.05
CA PRO A 679 -12.35 47.98 0.40
C PRO A 679 -12.03 46.47 0.40
N ALA A 680 -10.74 46.16 0.60
CA ALA A 680 -10.24 45.02 1.39
C ALA A 680 -9.63 45.59 2.70
N GLU A 681 -9.57 44.81 3.78
CA GLU A 681 -8.94 45.27 5.03
C GLU A 681 -7.41 45.26 4.92
N GLU A 682 -6.75 46.34 5.33
CA GLU A 682 -5.30 46.34 5.55
C GLU A 682 -5.00 45.55 6.83
N PRO A 683 -4.07 44.57 6.82
CA PRO A 683 -3.57 44.00 8.07
C PRO A 683 -2.87 45.10 8.87
N ALA A 684 -3.30 45.30 10.12
CA ALA A 684 -2.76 46.34 10.97
C ALA A 684 -1.26 46.11 11.23
N GLU A 685 -0.43 47.16 11.12
CA GLU A 685 0.95 47.11 11.62
C GLU A 685 0.95 46.85 13.14
N GLU A 686 1.25 45.63 13.55
CA GLU A 686 1.59 45.35 14.95
C GLU A 686 2.80 46.19 15.37
N PRO A 687 2.80 46.76 16.59
CA PRO A 687 3.92 47.56 17.06
C PRO A 687 5.14 46.66 17.27
N ALA A 688 6.29 47.08 16.76
CA ALA A 688 7.57 46.36 16.88
C ALA A 688 8.10 46.29 18.34
N GLY A 689 7.46 45.50 19.18
CA GLY A 689 8.00 44.95 20.42
C GLY A 689 8.67 43.61 20.14
N GLY A 690 9.94 43.45 20.52
CA GLY A 690 10.62 42.16 20.40
C GLY A 690 10.00 41.12 21.34
N ILE A 691 9.97 39.86 20.91
CA ILE A 691 9.44 38.73 21.70
C ILE A 691 10.21 38.64 23.04
N PRO A 692 9.54 38.71 24.20
CA PRO A 692 10.21 38.74 25.51
C PRO A 692 11.07 37.51 25.79
N GLY A 693 12.36 37.72 26.07
CA GLY A 693 13.38 36.68 26.23
C GLY A 693 14.27 36.46 24.99
N PHE A 694 13.86 36.96 23.81
CA PHE A 694 14.58 36.81 22.54
C PHE A 694 15.15 38.14 22.00
N GLU A 695 15.24 39.18 22.84
CA GLU A 695 15.61 40.55 22.43
C GLU A 695 17.01 40.66 21.79
N ALA A 696 17.91 39.71 22.10
CA ALA A 696 19.24 39.62 21.49
C ALA A 696 19.24 38.93 20.11
N VAL A 697 18.29 38.03 19.84
CA VAL A 697 18.19 37.27 18.58
C VAL A 697 17.59 38.16 17.49
N PHE A 698 16.47 38.82 17.77
CA PHE A 698 15.81 39.72 16.81
C PHE A 698 16.63 40.97 16.48
N ALA A 699 17.57 41.37 17.35
CA ALA A 699 18.54 42.42 17.06
C ALA A 699 19.52 42.09 15.91
N LEU A 700 19.64 40.81 15.53
CA LEU A 700 20.43 40.35 14.38
C LEU A 700 19.56 40.12 13.13
N THR A 701 18.40 39.44 13.26
CA THR A 701 17.53 39.15 12.11
C THR A 701 16.83 40.39 11.54
N GLY A 702 16.49 41.37 12.38
CA GLY A 702 15.92 42.66 11.94
C GLY A 702 16.81 43.46 10.99
N LEU A 703 18.12 43.17 10.93
CA LEU A 703 19.06 43.77 9.99
C LEU A 703 18.94 43.19 8.56
N LEU A 704 18.48 41.94 8.43
CA LEU A 704 18.24 41.28 7.14
C LEU A 704 16.88 41.70 6.53
N ALA A 705 15.81 41.75 7.33
CA ALA A 705 14.49 42.16 6.85
C ALA A 705 14.50 43.58 6.22
N VAL A 706 15.21 44.53 6.86
CA VAL A 706 15.39 45.90 6.34
C VAL A 706 16.22 45.93 5.05
N SER A 707 17.09 44.94 4.81
CA SER A 707 17.88 44.85 3.57
C SER A 707 17.00 44.53 2.36
N TYR A 708 15.99 43.67 2.52
CA TYR A 708 15.09 43.26 1.43
C TYR A 708 14.15 44.40 0.99
N LEU A 709 13.54 45.11 1.95
CA LEU A 709 12.64 46.25 1.68
C LEU A 709 13.34 47.47 1.02
N VAL A 710 14.66 47.61 1.16
CA VAL A 710 15.42 48.71 0.56
C VAL A 710 15.82 48.41 -0.89
N LEU A 711 15.96 47.14 -1.27
CA LEU A 711 16.34 46.75 -2.65
C LEU A 711 15.19 46.93 -3.66
N ARG A 712 13.93 46.68 -3.27
CA ARG A 712 12.75 46.86 -4.15
C ARG A 712 12.37 48.32 -4.46
N LYS A 713 13.29 49.27 -4.25
CA LYS A 713 13.15 50.70 -4.58
C LYS A 713 14.23 51.25 -5.52
N ARG A 714 15.00 50.36 -6.16
CA ARG A 714 15.93 50.66 -7.26
C ARG A 714 16.02 49.52 -8.27
N GLU A 715 15.00 49.38 -9.09
CA GLU A 715 15.10 49.42 -10.56
C GLU A 715 13.73 49.82 -11.14
#